data_AF-A0A7Y2B7C0-F1
#
_entry.id   AF-A0A7Y2B7C0-F1
#
_cell.length_a   1.000
_cell.length_b   1.000
_cell.length_c   1.000
_cell.angle_alpha   90.00
_cell.angle_beta   90.00
_cell.angle_gamma   90.00
#
_symmetry.space_group_name_H-M   'P 1'
#
loop_
_entity.id
_entity.type
_entity.pdbx_description
1 polymer ?
#
loop_
_entity_poly.entity_id
_entity_poly.type
_entity_poly.pdbx_seq_one_letter_code
_entity_poly.pdbx_strand_id
1 'polypeptide(L)'
;AYIYRDRIQGRVRGRRMARQAGIEGGGAIPDTADFRVLAHPGDTYVGTLNEDFAIESSAGDIFLLGSTSWRILKVETGVVRVVDAEGAPPTIPFWFGEAPSRTVELSREVSDLRVEIESRLDDSDDSEDARAWLVETCSVPEAGAEEMVRYITAQKESMGILPTTDDIVFERFFDDGGGMQLIVHAPYGGRINRAWGLALRKKFCRNFDFELQAAADENAFLLSLSADQSFAIEELFTFVKSTNVREAVEQAILPTPLFATRWRWNATRSLALLRQRFGKRVPPQILRLRSDDLLASTFPAAVQCQEHLSGPIEIPEHPLVRQTVKDCLQEAMDLRRLQALLERVEAGEVRLHARDTTEPSPFAHEILNSAPYTYLDDAPLEERRARAVTLRRTLPAKGRDLGELDPDAIAQVCRDAWPDPRHRDEVHDALDQLVALAEPDAKPWMSHLEKLRAEGRASEAVLETGARFWFVTENLRAIETVFAGAKIEPAVSIPSAIDPGAINEDDATLLLMRGHIAARGPLTTGDLVRVTGLRETRVRFGIASLEAEGHLLRGRFRPGVDEEEVCDRRLLARIHRMTLDRLRSEIKPVSPQDFGRFLLKWQHVSPGTELRGKRGLLKVLQQLQGFEAPALSWERSILPARVRGYAPSWLDELCLTGELSWGRLSVKHRDPEGPAAGPPASTTLITLAARADLAWLMAGIRTDQTLSAPRGEAARKIL
;
A
#
# COMPACT_ATOMS: atom_id res chain seq x y z
N ALA A 1 4.24 -25.97 -42.05
CA ALA A 1 3.30 -26.40 -43.11
C ALA A 1 3.61 -25.81 -44.50
N TYR A 2 4.11 -24.58 -44.62
CA TYR A 2 4.19 -23.87 -45.91
C TYR A 2 5.49 -24.04 -46.70
N ILE A 3 6.50 -24.67 -46.12
CA ILE A 3 7.80 -24.89 -46.78
C ILE A 3 8.05 -26.38 -46.99
N TYR A 4 8.82 -26.70 -48.01
CA TYR A 4 9.41 -28.01 -48.27
C TYR A 4 10.92 -27.88 -48.10
N ARG A 5 11.54 -28.74 -47.29
CA ARG A 5 12.98 -28.76 -47.04
C ARG A 5 13.55 -30.09 -47.52
N ASP A 6 14.33 -30.03 -48.60
CA ASP A 6 15.17 -31.14 -49.04
C ASP A 6 16.46 -31.13 -48.23
N ARG A 7 16.60 -32.08 -47.31
CA ARG A 7 17.76 -32.18 -46.42
C ARG A 7 19.00 -32.74 -47.11
N ILE A 8 18.85 -33.50 -48.19
CA ILE A 8 19.98 -34.10 -48.93
C ILE A 8 20.68 -33.03 -49.76
N GLN A 9 19.90 -32.18 -50.44
CA GLN A 9 20.43 -31.12 -51.29
C GLN A 9 20.56 -29.76 -50.58
N GLY A 10 20.12 -29.66 -49.31
CA GLY A 10 20.11 -28.40 -48.57
C GLY A 10 19.18 -27.33 -49.16
N ARG A 11 18.11 -27.71 -49.87
CA ARG A 11 17.21 -26.78 -50.60
C ARG A 11 15.91 -26.56 -49.85
N VAL A 12 15.42 -25.32 -49.86
CA VAL A 12 14.10 -24.95 -49.32
C VAL A 12 13.23 -24.38 -50.44
N ARG A 13 11.98 -24.85 -50.55
CA ARG A 13 10.99 -24.35 -51.53
C ARG A 13 9.67 -24.03 -50.84
N GLY A 14 9.00 -22.96 -51.26
CA GLY A 14 7.64 -22.65 -50.83
C GLY A 14 6.64 -23.66 -51.42
N ARG A 15 5.69 -24.12 -50.61
CA ARG A 15 4.50 -24.85 -51.09
C ARG A 15 3.48 -23.86 -51.66
N ARG A 16 2.43 -24.36 -52.32
CA ARG A 16 1.41 -23.57 -53.04
C ARG A 16 0.88 -22.36 -52.26
N MET A 17 0.64 -22.49 -50.95
CA MET A 17 0.07 -21.43 -50.11
C MET A 17 1.11 -20.54 -49.40
N ALA A 18 2.42 -20.76 -49.61
CA ALA A 18 3.47 -20.07 -48.87
C ALA A 18 3.50 -18.56 -49.16
N ARG A 19 3.36 -18.18 -50.44
CA ARG A 19 3.36 -16.78 -50.85
C ARG A 19 2.18 -16.01 -50.25
N GLN A 20 0.98 -16.60 -50.30
CA GLN A 20 -0.22 -15.97 -49.76
C GLN A 20 -0.12 -15.80 -48.24
N ALA A 21 0.30 -16.86 -47.54
CA ALA A 21 0.53 -16.81 -46.09
C ALA A 21 1.55 -15.73 -45.69
N GLY A 22 2.63 -15.58 -46.46
CA GLY A 22 3.63 -14.53 -46.22
C GLY A 22 3.11 -13.11 -46.46
N ILE A 23 2.28 -12.90 -47.48
CA ILE A 23 1.74 -11.57 -47.81
C ILE A 23 0.64 -11.15 -46.83
N GLU A 24 -0.31 -12.05 -46.52
CA GLU A 24 -1.47 -11.74 -45.66
C GLU A 24 -1.12 -11.83 -44.16
N GLY A 25 -0.22 -12.75 -43.80
CA GLY A 25 0.16 -13.03 -42.42
C GLY A 25 1.47 -12.39 -41.97
N GLY A 26 2.31 -11.91 -42.88
CA GLY A 26 3.66 -11.42 -42.56
C GLY A 26 3.69 -10.06 -41.88
N GLY A 27 4.62 -9.85 -40.95
CA GLY A 27 4.80 -8.61 -40.19
C GLY A 27 5.42 -8.92 -38.81
N ALA A 28 5.92 -7.88 -38.14
CA ALA A 28 6.53 -8.01 -36.80
C ALA A 28 5.66 -7.47 -35.67
N ILE A 29 4.73 -6.56 -35.98
CA ILE A 29 3.79 -5.98 -35.01
C ILE A 29 2.74 -7.06 -34.71
N PRO A 30 2.54 -7.44 -33.43
CA PRO A 30 1.52 -8.40 -33.07
C PRO A 30 0.13 -7.83 -33.33
N ASP A 31 -0.80 -8.70 -33.66
CA ASP A 31 -2.21 -8.33 -33.76
C ASP A 31 -2.76 -8.15 -32.35
N THR A 32 -2.83 -6.91 -31.85
CA THR A 32 -3.81 -6.56 -30.83
C THR A 32 -5.18 -6.53 -31.49
N ALA A 33 -6.15 -7.18 -30.86
CA ALA A 33 -7.52 -7.09 -31.32
C ALA A 33 -8.21 -5.96 -30.58
N ASP A 34 -8.99 -5.18 -31.31
CA ASP A 34 -9.79 -4.12 -30.73
C ASP A 34 -11.26 -4.56 -30.72
N PHE A 35 -11.93 -4.40 -29.59
CA PHE A 35 -13.37 -4.50 -29.46
C PHE A 35 -14.00 -3.17 -29.85
N ARG A 36 -15.05 -3.22 -30.65
CA ARG A 36 -15.83 -2.02 -30.97
C ARG A 36 -16.70 -1.64 -29.79
N VAL A 37 -16.61 -0.39 -29.35
CA VAL A 37 -17.49 0.16 -28.30
C VAL A 37 -18.73 0.75 -28.96
N LEU A 38 -19.90 0.24 -28.59
CA LEU A 38 -21.19 0.69 -29.10
C LEU A 38 -22.05 1.24 -27.96
N ALA A 39 -22.47 2.50 -28.08
CA ALA A 39 -23.38 3.15 -27.15
C ALA A 39 -24.83 2.65 -27.34
N HIS A 40 -25.49 2.37 -26.22
CA HIS A 40 -26.89 1.98 -26.13
C HIS A 40 -27.73 3.10 -25.50
N PRO A 41 -28.95 3.38 -26.00
CA PRO A 41 -29.62 2.73 -27.13
C PRO A 41 -29.11 3.21 -28.50
N GLY A 42 -29.19 2.34 -29.52
CA GLY A 42 -28.91 2.69 -30.93
C GLY A 42 -27.64 2.14 -31.54
N ASP A 43 -26.83 1.37 -30.80
CA ASP A 43 -25.59 0.72 -31.26
C ASP A 43 -24.63 1.68 -31.98
N THR A 44 -24.57 2.93 -31.51
CA THR A 44 -23.72 3.99 -32.09
C THR A 44 -22.27 3.72 -31.76
N TYR A 45 -21.39 3.66 -32.77
CA TYR A 45 -19.97 3.44 -32.54
C TYR A 45 -19.31 4.65 -31.88
N VAL A 46 -18.70 4.45 -30.71
CA VAL A 46 -18.05 5.53 -29.93
C VAL A 46 -16.53 5.38 -29.83
N GLY A 47 -16.00 4.21 -30.16
CA GLY A 47 -14.55 3.99 -30.30
C GLY A 47 -14.16 2.53 -30.17
N THR A 48 -12.91 2.27 -29.82
CA THR A 48 -12.36 0.93 -29.65
C THR A 48 -11.75 0.73 -28.27
N LEU A 49 -11.83 -0.49 -27.77
CA LEU A 49 -11.12 -0.96 -26.58
C LEU A 49 -10.16 -2.09 -26.97
N ASN A 50 -9.04 -2.21 -26.28
CA ASN A 50 -8.15 -3.36 -26.46
C ASN A 50 -8.86 -4.66 -26.01
N GLU A 51 -8.55 -5.78 -26.66
CA GLU A 51 -9.07 -7.13 -26.36
C GLU A 51 -8.88 -7.52 -24.90
N ASP A 52 -7.67 -7.35 -24.37
CA ASP A 52 -7.37 -7.78 -23.00
C ASP A 52 -8.21 -6.97 -22.00
N PHE A 53 -8.29 -5.65 -22.20
CA PHE A 53 -9.15 -4.75 -21.44
C PHE A 53 -10.64 -5.13 -21.53
N ALA A 54 -11.14 -5.41 -22.73
CA ALA A 54 -12.55 -5.73 -22.93
C ALA A 54 -12.95 -7.08 -22.31
N ILE A 55 -12.04 -8.06 -22.27
CA ILE A 55 -12.30 -9.39 -21.71
C ILE A 55 -12.23 -9.39 -20.17
N GLU A 56 -11.31 -8.61 -19.60
CA GLU A 56 -11.15 -8.47 -18.14
C GLU A 56 -12.20 -7.55 -17.51
N SER A 57 -12.91 -6.76 -18.33
CA SER A 57 -13.99 -5.89 -17.87
C SER A 57 -15.31 -6.64 -17.63
N SER A 58 -16.00 -6.28 -16.57
CA SER A 58 -17.31 -6.81 -16.19
C SER A 58 -18.46 -5.84 -16.52
N ALA A 59 -19.68 -6.37 -16.58
CA ALA A 59 -20.88 -5.55 -16.69
C ALA A 59 -21.04 -4.69 -15.41
N GLY A 60 -21.15 -3.37 -15.59
CA GLY A 60 -21.17 -2.39 -14.51
C GLY A 60 -19.92 -1.52 -14.45
N ASP A 61 -18.80 -1.96 -15.03
CA ASP A 61 -17.55 -1.21 -15.01
C ASP A 61 -17.63 0.09 -15.82
N ILE A 62 -16.98 1.13 -15.33
CA ILE A 62 -16.95 2.47 -15.92
C ILE A 62 -15.53 2.74 -16.40
N PHE A 63 -15.38 3.13 -17.67
CA PHE A 63 -14.10 3.50 -18.26
C PHE A 63 -14.19 4.82 -19.02
N LEU A 64 -13.06 5.48 -19.23
CA LEU A 64 -12.98 6.70 -20.03
C LEU A 64 -12.62 6.37 -21.48
N LEU A 65 -13.39 6.92 -22.42
CA LEU A 65 -13.09 6.88 -23.85
C LEU A 65 -13.20 8.31 -24.40
N GLY A 66 -12.06 8.90 -24.75
CA GLY A 66 -11.97 10.34 -25.00
C GLY A 66 -12.16 11.13 -23.71
N SER A 67 -13.09 12.08 -23.70
CA SER A 67 -13.47 12.88 -22.52
C SER A 67 -14.74 12.39 -21.83
N THR A 68 -15.31 11.26 -22.27
CA THR A 68 -16.61 10.76 -21.81
C THR A 68 -16.45 9.45 -21.04
N SER A 69 -17.17 9.33 -19.92
CA SER A 69 -17.24 8.13 -19.08
C SER A 69 -18.32 7.19 -19.60
N TRP A 70 -17.98 5.92 -19.83
CA TRP A 70 -18.87 4.90 -20.36
C TRP A 70 -19.00 3.75 -19.37
N ARG A 71 -20.22 3.34 -19.06
CA ARG A 71 -20.54 2.15 -18.25
C ARG A 71 -20.80 0.94 -19.15
N ILE A 72 -20.11 -0.16 -18.91
CA ILE A 72 -20.27 -1.41 -19.64
C ILE A 72 -21.60 -2.06 -19.26
N LEU A 73 -22.45 -2.30 -20.26
CA LEU A 73 -23.66 -3.11 -20.12
C LEU A 73 -23.36 -4.59 -20.34
N LYS A 74 -22.57 -4.87 -21.38
CA LYS A 74 -22.27 -6.23 -21.80
C LYS A 74 -21.05 -6.28 -22.72
N VAL A 75 -20.21 -7.28 -22.51
CA VAL A 75 -19.12 -7.64 -23.42
C VAL A 75 -19.58 -8.80 -24.30
N GLU A 76 -19.50 -8.62 -25.62
CA GLU A 76 -19.82 -9.60 -26.65
C GLU A 76 -18.58 -9.86 -27.52
N THR A 77 -18.62 -10.88 -28.38
CA THR A 77 -17.50 -11.27 -29.25
C THR A 77 -17.08 -10.12 -30.19
N GLY A 78 -16.03 -9.38 -29.80
CA GLY A 78 -15.49 -8.23 -30.55
C GLY A 78 -16.28 -6.92 -30.40
N VAL A 79 -17.24 -6.85 -29.48
CA VAL A 79 -18.09 -5.67 -29.24
C VAL A 79 -18.30 -5.46 -27.73
N VAL A 80 -18.12 -4.24 -27.24
CA VAL A 80 -18.52 -3.83 -25.89
C VAL A 80 -19.70 -2.88 -26.00
N ARG A 81 -20.85 -3.25 -25.42
CA ARG A 81 -22.04 -2.41 -25.36
C ARG A 81 -21.98 -1.57 -24.09
N VAL A 82 -22.12 -0.26 -24.25
CA VAL A 82 -21.96 0.72 -23.16
C VAL A 82 -23.14 1.69 -23.08
N VAL A 83 -23.33 2.31 -21.93
CA VAL A 83 -24.20 3.48 -21.73
C VAL A 83 -23.38 4.62 -21.17
N ASP A 84 -23.76 5.87 -21.42
CA ASP A 84 -23.10 7.02 -20.80
C ASP A 84 -23.17 6.91 -19.26
N ALA A 85 -22.05 7.13 -18.59
CA ALA A 85 -21.96 7.11 -17.13
C ALA A 85 -22.12 8.51 -16.50
N GLU A 86 -22.46 9.53 -17.29
CA GLU A 86 -22.82 10.89 -16.87
C GLU A 86 -21.75 11.58 -16.01
N GLY A 87 -20.47 11.36 -16.33
CA GLY A 87 -19.33 11.92 -15.61
C GLY A 87 -18.94 11.14 -14.36
N ALA A 88 -19.51 9.95 -14.12
CA ALA A 88 -19.05 9.07 -13.07
C ALA A 88 -17.56 8.71 -13.29
N PRO A 89 -16.75 8.69 -12.22
CA PRO A 89 -15.33 8.37 -12.34
C PRO A 89 -15.16 6.92 -12.83
N PRO A 90 -14.12 6.64 -13.64
CA PRO A 90 -13.85 5.30 -14.11
C PRO A 90 -13.57 4.35 -12.92
N THR A 91 -14.19 3.17 -12.93
CA THR A 91 -13.95 2.10 -11.96
C THR A 91 -12.78 1.22 -12.39
N ILE A 92 -12.46 1.21 -13.69
CA ILE A 92 -11.31 0.51 -14.26
C ILE A 92 -10.35 1.53 -14.92
N PRO A 93 -9.05 1.48 -14.63
CA PRO A 93 -8.11 2.45 -15.18
C PRO A 93 -7.79 2.17 -16.65
N PHE A 94 -7.51 3.25 -17.36
CA PHE A 94 -7.17 3.30 -18.77
C PHE A 94 -5.90 2.50 -19.09
N TRP A 95 -5.97 1.52 -20.00
CA TRP A 95 -4.81 0.72 -20.43
C TRP A 95 -4.17 1.28 -21.72
N PHE A 96 -2.91 1.70 -21.63
CA PHE A 96 -2.04 1.92 -22.78
C PHE A 96 -1.26 0.63 -23.08
N GLY A 97 -1.06 0.32 -24.37
CA GLY A 97 -0.20 -0.78 -24.82
C GLY A 97 1.19 -0.73 -24.17
N GLU A 98 1.86 -1.89 -24.08
CA GLU A 98 3.17 -2.12 -23.45
C GLU A 98 4.14 -0.94 -23.66
N ALA A 99 4.08 0.04 -22.75
CA ALA A 99 4.98 1.19 -22.78
C ALA A 99 6.37 0.69 -22.37
N PRO A 100 7.45 1.20 -22.98
CA PRO A 100 8.79 0.83 -22.55
C PRO A 100 8.98 1.24 -21.09
N SER A 101 9.36 0.28 -20.25
CA SER A 101 9.79 0.56 -18.87
C SER A 101 11.01 1.48 -18.85
N ARG A 102 11.24 2.08 -17.68
CA ARG A 102 12.39 2.95 -17.42
C ARG A 102 13.70 2.23 -17.78
N THR A 103 14.57 2.93 -18.50
CA THR A 103 15.90 2.41 -18.83
C THR A 103 16.81 2.44 -17.60
N VAL A 104 17.90 1.68 -17.62
CA VAL A 104 18.83 1.66 -16.48
C VAL A 104 19.52 3.01 -16.30
N GLU A 105 19.79 3.71 -17.41
CA GLU A 105 20.37 5.05 -17.37
C GLU A 105 19.43 6.01 -16.65
N LEU A 106 18.13 6.03 -16.98
CA LEU A 106 17.16 6.88 -16.31
C LEU A 106 16.90 6.45 -14.85
N SER A 107 16.91 5.15 -14.57
CA SER A 107 16.86 4.62 -13.19
C SER A 107 18.03 5.09 -12.34
N ARG A 108 19.23 5.20 -12.94
CA ARG A 108 20.42 5.75 -12.27
C ARG A 108 20.26 7.24 -11.99
N GLU A 109 19.82 8.03 -12.96
CA GLU A 109 19.57 9.47 -12.75
C GLU A 109 18.53 9.73 -11.64
N VAL A 110 17.47 8.91 -11.57
CA VAL A 110 16.48 8.98 -10.47
C VAL A 110 17.12 8.67 -9.12
N SER A 111 18.03 7.69 -9.08
CA SER A 111 18.78 7.33 -7.88
C SER A 111 19.75 8.44 -7.47
N ASP A 112 20.51 8.98 -8.41
CA ASP A 112 21.50 10.05 -8.18
C ASP A 112 20.78 11.32 -7.67
N LEU A 113 19.60 11.64 -8.20
CA LEU A 113 18.75 12.72 -7.69
C LEU A 113 18.35 12.51 -6.22
N ARG A 114 17.97 11.27 -5.82
CA ARG A 114 17.63 10.96 -4.42
C ARG A 114 18.85 11.14 -3.51
N VAL A 115 20.02 10.66 -3.94
CA VAL A 115 21.28 10.78 -3.20
C VAL A 115 21.68 12.24 -3.01
N GLU A 116 21.57 13.07 -4.05
CA GLU A 116 21.92 14.48 -3.98
C GLU A 116 20.98 15.25 -3.02
N ILE A 117 19.67 14.98 -3.10
CA ILE A 117 18.70 15.56 -2.16
C ILE A 117 18.99 15.10 -0.72
N GLU A 118 19.31 13.82 -0.53
CA GLU A 118 19.66 13.26 0.78
C GLU A 118 20.88 13.96 1.39
N SER A 119 21.96 14.13 0.62
CA SER A 119 23.18 14.78 1.07
C SER A 119 22.91 16.22 1.55
N ARG A 120 22.08 16.97 0.83
CA ARG A 120 21.76 18.36 1.16
C ARG A 120 20.86 18.50 2.39
N LEU A 121 20.01 17.51 2.63
CA LEU A 121 19.21 17.41 3.84
C LEU A 121 20.06 17.09 5.06
N ASP A 122 21.16 16.36 4.91
CA ASP A 122 22.08 16.07 6.02
C ASP A 122 23.01 17.24 6.35
N ASP A 123 23.35 18.07 5.36
CA ASP A 123 24.22 19.23 5.54
C ASP A 123 23.49 20.48 6.09
N SER A 124 22.16 20.53 6.04
CA SER A 124 21.36 21.69 6.49
C SER A 124 20.06 21.31 7.20
N ASP A 125 19.83 21.88 8.39
CA ASP A 125 18.63 21.62 9.20
C ASP A 125 17.32 22.12 8.53
N ASP A 126 17.39 23.14 7.66
CA ASP A 126 16.21 23.88 7.19
C ASP A 126 15.69 23.46 5.81
N SER A 127 16.24 22.41 5.18
CA SER A 127 15.82 21.92 3.84
C SER A 127 15.83 22.99 2.73
N GLU A 128 16.34 24.20 2.98
CA GLU A 128 16.39 25.31 2.03
C GLU A 128 17.42 25.06 0.93
N ASP A 129 18.57 24.46 1.28
CA ASP A 129 19.63 24.16 0.32
C ASP A 129 19.17 23.18 -0.77
N ALA A 130 18.50 22.08 -0.37
CA ALA A 130 17.94 21.12 -1.31
C ALA A 130 16.89 21.74 -2.25
N ARG A 131 16.03 22.64 -1.72
CA ARG A 131 15.01 23.35 -2.51
C ARG A 131 15.64 24.32 -3.50
N ALA A 132 16.56 25.17 -3.05
CA ALA A 132 17.26 26.12 -3.90
C ALA A 132 18.01 25.40 -5.03
N TRP A 133 18.70 24.31 -4.71
CA TRP A 133 19.41 23.50 -5.71
C TRP A 133 18.47 22.92 -6.77
N LEU A 134 17.31 22.37 -6.39
CA LEU A 134 16.31 21.85 -7.34
C LEU A 134 15.78 22.94 -8.28
N VAL A 135 15.57 24.15 -7.77
CA VAL A 135 15.11 25.30 -8.57
C VAL A 135 16.20 25.77 -9.52
N GLU A 136 17.43 25.96 -9.02
CA GLU A 136 18.53 26.53 -9.81
C GLU A 136 19.09 25.54 -10.83
N THR A 137 19.26 24.27 -10.44
CA THR A 137 19.95 23.25 -11.25
C THR A 137 18.96 22.46 -12.09
N CYS A 138 17.87 22.01 -11.48
CA CYS A 138 16.88 21.15 -12.15
C CYS A 138 15.74 21.95 -12.79
N SER A 139 15.69 23.28 -12.60
CA SER A 139 14.63 24.16 -13.11
C SER A 139 13.22 23.74 -12.66
N VAL A 140 13.12 23.09 -11.49
CA VAL A 140 11.83 22.72 -10.90
C VAL A 140 11.19 23.98 -10.31
N PRO A 141 9.89 24.24 -10.50
CA PRO A 141 9.22 25.36 -9.84
C PRO A 141 9.32 25.24 -8.31
N GLU A 142 9.38 26.36 -7.59
CA GLU A 142 9.52 26.40 -6.11
C GLU A 142 8.56 25.44 -5.39
N ALA A 143 7.27 25.49 -5.74
CA ALA A 143 6.26 24.60 -5.15
C ALA A 143 6.52 23.11 -5.44
N GLY A 144 7.06 22.79 -6.62
CA GLY A 144 7.46 21.43 -6.96
C GLY A 144 8.69 20.98 -6.17
N ALA A 145 9.67 21.86 -5.98
CA ALA A 145 10.85 21.60 -5.17
C ALA A 145 10.49 21.36 -3.70
N GLU A 146 9.61 22.19 -3.13
CA GLU A 146 9.07 22.03 -1.78
C GLU A 146 8.40 20.65 -1.60
N GLU A 147 7.54 20.26 -2.54
CA GLU A 147 6.85 18.96 -2.49
C GLU A 147 7.79 17.77 -2.65
N MET A 148 8.77 17.85 -3.56
CA MET A 148 9.78 16.80 -3.74
C MET A 148 10.61 16.59 -2.48
N VAL A 149 11.11 17.69 -1.90
CA VAL A 149 11.89 17.64 -0.66
C VAL A 149 11.04 17.10 0.47
N ARG A 150 9.80 17.59 0.64
CA ARG A 150 8.87 17.08 1.66
C ARG A 150 8.62 15.58 1.52
N TYR A 151 8.39 15.10 0.30
CA TYR A 151 8.14 13.68 0.03
C TYR A 151 9.35 12.80 0.35
N ILE A 152 10.56 13.23 -0.05
CA ILE A 152 11.81 12.50 0.19
C ILE A 152 12.17 12.52 1.69
N THR A 153 12.04 13.67 2.35
CA THR A 153 12.25 13.78 3.80
C THR A 153 11.31 12.84 4.56
N ALA A 154 10.02 12.81 4.20
CA ALA A 154 9.06 11.90 4.84
C ALA A 154 9.46 10.42 4.66
N GLN A 155 9.97 10.04 3.48
CA GLN A 155 10.46 8.68 3.25
C GLN A 155 11.69 8.37 4.12
N LYS A 156 12.68 9.28 4.14
CA LYS A 156 13.91 9.12 4.93
C LYS A 156 13.60 9.00 6.42
N GLU A 157 12.72 9.85 6.94
CA GLU A 157 12.30 9.81 8.34
C GLU A 157 11.53 8.52 8.68
N SER A 158 10.71 8.01 7.76
CA SER A 158 9.94 6.77 7.94
C SER A 158 10.81 5.51 8.03
N MET A 159 11.87 5.43 7.22
CA MET A 159 12.64 4.19 7.01
C MET A 159 14.07 4.27 7.58
N GLY A 160 14.53 5.48 7.91
CA GLY A 160 15.93 5.80 8.25
C GLY A 160 16.90 5.72 7.06
N ILE A 161 16.39 5.46 5.85
CA ILE A 161 17.18 5.28 4.63
C ILE A 161 16.33 5.56 3.40
N LEU A 162 16.93 6.12 2.35
CA LEU A 162 16.29 6.29 1.05
C LEU A 162 16.63 5.13 0.11
N PRO A 163 15.64 4.48 -0.53
CA PRO A 163 15.90 3.47 -1.54
C PRO A 163 16.55 4.07 -2.79
N THR A 164 17.70 3.51 -3.18
CA THR A 164 18.52 3.91 -4.34
C THR A 164 18.86 2.67 -5.17
N THR A 165 19.65 2.82 -6.24
CA THR A 165 20.19 1.64 -6.93
C THR A 165 21.19 0.88 -6.05
N ASP A 166 21.88 1.53 -5.13
CA ASP A 166 22.88 0.87 -4.28
C ASP A 166 22.33 0.44 -2.91
N ASP A 167 21.17 0.96 -2.49
CA ASP A 167 20.46 0.59 -1.27
C ASP A 167 19.02 0.12 -1.60
N ILE A 168 18.81 -1.19 -1.59
CA ILE A 168 17.51 -1.82 -1.82
C ILE A 168 16.86 -2.10 -0.47
N VAL A 169 15.60 -1.71 -0.32
CA VAL A 169 14.88 -1.83 0.95
C VAL A 169 13.71 -2.80 0.82
N PHE A 170 13.71 -3.84 1.65
CA PHE A 170 12.60 -4.75 1.86
C PHE A 170 11.78 -4.21 3.04
N GLU A 171 10.67 -3.58 2.71
CA GLU A 171 9.71 -3.04 3.66
C GLU A 171 8.56 -4.02 3.88
N ARG A 172 8.20 -4.30 5.14
CA ARG A 172 7.01 -5.09 5.49
C ARG A 172 6.13 -4.33 6.48
N PHE A 173 4.82 -4.29 6.22
CA PHE A 173 3.82 -3.66 7.09
C PHE A 173 2.49 -4.40 7.05
N PHE A 174 1.60 -4.08 7.98
CA PHE A 174 0.29 -4.71 8.09
C PHE A 174 -0.71 -4.23 7.03
N ASP A 175 -1.58 -5.14 6.57
CA ASP A 175 -2.79 -4.79 5.82
C ASP A 175 -4.03 -4.79 6.71
N ASP A 176 -5.11 -4.14 6.24
CA ASP A 176 -6.36 -4.06 7.01
C ASP A 176 -7.00 -5.44 7.24
N GLY A 177 -6.73 -6.40 6.33
CA GLY A 177 -7.16 -7.79 6.40
C GLY A 177 -6.47 -8.60 7.50
N GLY A 178 -5.42 -8.07 8.13
CA GLY A 178 -4.64 -8.73 9.17
C GLY A 178 -3.48 -9.60 8.68
N GLY A 179 -3.20 -9.62 7.39
CA GLY A 179 -1.89 -10.07 6.89
C GLY A 179 -0.95 -8.90 6.72
N MET A 180 0.02 -9.06 5.82
CA MET A 180 1.08 -8.07 5.61
C MET A 180 1.34 -7.87 4.13
N GLN A 181 1.88 -6.72 3.78
CA GLN A 181 2.46 -6.47 2.47
C GLN A 181 3.98 -6.43 2.62
N LEU A 182 4.68 -7.08 1.70
CA LEU A 182 6.12 -6.96 1.54
C LEU A 182 6.39 -6.19 0.25
N ILE A 183 7.02 -5.02 0.35
CA ILE A 183 7.43 -4.20 -0.77
C ILE A 183 8.95 -4.16 -0.83
N VAL A 184 9.51 -4.47 -1.98
CA VAL A 184 10.93 -4.33 -2.25
C VAL A 184 11.13 -3.08 -3.10
N HIS A 185 11.62 -2.03 -2.47
CA HIS A 185 11.98 -0.76 -3.12
C HIS A 185 13.29 -0.94 -3.87
N ALA A 186 13.17 -1.08 -5.19
CA ALA A 186 14.26 -1.34 -6.11
C ALA A 186 14.05 -0.44 -7.34
N PRO A 187 14.65 0.77 -7.40
CA PRO A 187 14.42 1.73 -8.47
C PRO A 187 15.10 1.35 -9.81
N TYR A 188 15.15 0.06 -10.14
CA TYR A 188 15.81 -0.51 -11.31
C TYR A 188 14.94 -0.53 -12.59
N GLY A 189 13.65 -0.23 -12.47
CA GLY A 189 12.70 -0.23 -13.58
C GLY A 189 11.87 -1.51 -13.70
N GLY A 190 10.70 -1.40 -14.33
CA GLY A 190 9.64 -2.40 -14.30
C GLY A 190 10.02 -3.76 -14.86
N ARG A 191 10.91 -3.80 -15.85
CA ARG A 191 11.38 -5.06 -16.46
C ARG A 191 12.28 -5.90 -15.56
N ILE A 192 13.09 -5.26 -14.72
CA ILE A 192 13.94 -5.93 -13.73
C ILE A 192 13.08 -6.33 -12.53
N ASN A 193 12.25 -5.40 -12.04
CA ASN A 193 11.38 -5.63 -10.89
C ASN A 193 10.35 -6.74 -11.15
N ARG A 194 9.78 -6.82 -12.35
CA ARG A 194 8.89 -7.90 -12.77
C ARG A 194 9.57 -9.27 -12.71
N ALA A 195 10.79 -9.38 -13.25
CA ALA A 195 11.54 -10.64 -13.21
C ALA A 195 11.88 -11.05 -11.77
N TRP A 196 12.30 -10.08 -10.95
CA TRP A 196 12.65 -10.35 -9.57
C TRP A 196 11.41 -10.74 -8.74
N GLY A 197 10.32 -9.99 -8.86
CA GLY A 197 9.05 -10.30 -8.21
C GLY A 197 8.53 -11.69 -8.56
N LEU A 198 8.56 -12.08 -9.84
CA LEU A 198 8.18 -13.44 -10.28
C LEU A 198 9.12 -14.52 -9.71
N ALA A 199 10.44 -14.28 -9.72
CA ALA A 199 11.40 -15.23 -9.17
C ALA A 199 11.19 -15.45 -7.66
N LEU A 200 11.01 -14.35 -6.91
CA LEU A 200 10.82 -14.39 -5.47
C LEU A 200 9.49 -15.03 -5.11
N ARG A 201 8.40 -14.66 -5.81
CA ARG A 201 7.08 -15.30 -5.70
C ARG A 201 7.19 -16.82 -5.85
N LYS A 202 7.88 -17.30 -6.90
CA LYS A 202 8.04 -18.74 -7.15
C LYS A 202 8.84 -19.45 -6.05
N LYS A 203 9.91 -18.83 -5.55
CA LYS A 203 10.69 -19.39 -4.43
C LYS A 203 9.89 -19.44 -3.14
N PHE A 204 9.07 -18.42 -2.90
CA PHE A 204 8.19 -18.35 -1.74
C PHE A 204 7.12 -19.45 -1.78
N CYS A 205 6.38 -19.59 -2.90
CA CYS A 205 5.37 -20.64 -3.07
C CYS A 205 5.91 -22.04 -2.77
N ARG A 206 7.16 -22.33 -3.18
CA ARG A 206 7.78 -23.64 -2.95
C ARG A 206 8.12 -23.91 -1.48
N ASN A 207 8.44 -22.87 -0.72
CA ASN A 207 8.83 -22.99 0.68
C ASN A 207 7.61 -23.02 1.62
N PHE A 208 6.51 -22.33 1.25
CA PHE A 208 5.34 -22.13 2.12
C PHE A 208 4.02 -22.71 1.57
N ASP A 209 4.05 -23.41 0.43
CA ASP A 209 2.92 -24.09 -0.22
C ASP A 209 1.65 -23.23 -0.37
N PHE A 210 1.82 -21.97 -0.78
CA PHE A 210 0.73 -21.02 -0.97
C PHE A 210 1.02 -20.07 -2.15
N GLU A 211 -0.01 -19.72 -2.91
CA GLU A 211 0.13 -18.78 -4.03
C GLU A 211 0.00 -17.33 -3.54
N LEU A 212 1.05 -16.54 -3.73
CA LEU A 212 1.06 -15.12 -3.37
C LEU A 212 0.57 -14.24 -4.52
N GLN A 213 -0.19 -13.21 -4.18
CA GLN A 213 -0.45 -12.07 -5.07
C GLN A 213 0.82 -11.23 -5.19
N ALA A 214 1.11 -10.73 -6.39
CA ALA A 214 2.30 -9.96 -6.66
C ALA A 214 2.06 -8.81 -7.64
N ALA A 215 2.79 -7.71 -7.48
CA ALA A 215 2.81 -6.58 -8.39
C ALA A 215 4.24 -6.08 -8.62
N ALA A 216 4.51 -5.43 -9.74
CA ALA A 216 5.77 -4.76 -10.01
C ALA A 216 5.57 -3.48 -10.84
N ASP A 217 6.25 -2.42 -10.45
CA ASP A 217 6.33 -1.16 -11.16
C ASP A 217 7.80 -0.72 -11.35
N GLU A 218 8.00 0.53 -11.75
CA GLU A 218 9.33 1.08 -12.05
C GLU A 218 10.21 1.24 -10.80
N ASN A 219 9.62 1.39 -9.61
CA ASN A 219 10.31 1.71 -8.37
C ASN A 219 10.35 0.57 -7.36
N ALA A 220 9.43 -0.41 -7.48
CA ALA A 220 9.31 -1.50 -6.54
C ALA A 220 8.64 -2.75 -7.13
N PHE A 221 8.65 -3.82 -6.35
CA PHE A 221 7.72 -4.93 -6.50
C PHE A 221 7.13 -5.33 -5.14
N LEU A 222 5.92 -5.87 -5.14
CA LEU A 222 5.13 -6.18 -3.96
C LEU A 222 4.74 -7.66 -3.94
N LEU A 223 4.74 -8.26 -2.75
CA LEU A 223 4.17 -9.57 -2.44
C LEU A 223 3.19 -9.44 -1.26
N SER A 224 1.95 -9.91 -1.42
CA SER A 224 0.97 -9.91 -0.35
C SER A 224 1.07 -11.19 0.50
N LEU A 225 1.36 -11.03 1.79
CA LEU A 225 1.58 -12.11 2.75
C LEU A 225 0.32 -12.36 3.60
N SER A 226 0.15 -13.62 4.01
CA SER A 226 -0.93 -14.04 4.91
C SER A 226 -0.57 -13.86 6.38
N ALA A 227 -1.60 -13.81 7.24
CA ALA A 227 -1.42 -13.58 8.67
C ALA A 227 -0.59 -14.67 9.38
N ASP A 228 -0.57 -15.89 8.85
CA ASP A 228 0.12 -17.04 9.44
C ASP A 228 1.58 -17.19 8.99
N GLN A 229 2.05 -16.35 8.06
CA GLN A 229 3.42 -16.38 7.57
C GLN A 229 4.31 -15.52 8.49
N SER A 230 5.28 -16.15 9.14
CA SER A 230 6.29 -15.49 9.96
C SER A 230 7.69 -15.96 9.54
N PHE A 231 8.58 -14.99 9.30
CA PHE A 231 9.98 -15.20 8.91
C PHE A 231 10.73 -13.86 9.05
N ALA A 232 12.06 -13.91 9.22
CA ALA A 232 12.90 -12.72 9.14
C ALA A 232 13.00 -12.25 7.67
N ILE A 233 12.85 -10.95 7.42
CA ILE A 233 12.91 -10.41 6.05
C ILE A 233 14.27 -10.71 5.40
N GLU A 234 15.34 -10.75 6.20
CA GLU A 234 16.72 -11.03 5.78
C GLU A 234 16.88 -12.42 5.17
N GLU A 235 16.03 -13.40 5.52
CA GLU A 235 16.05 -14.71 4.88
C GLU A 235 15.79 -14.60 3.36
N LEU A 236 14.94 -13.64 2.97
CA LEU A 236 14.56 -13.41 1.57
C LEU A 236 15.73 -12.92 0.71
N PHE A 237 16.75 -12.30 1.31
CA PHE A 237 17.92 -11.80 0.59
C PHE A 237 18.65 -12.90 -0.19
N THR A 238 18.50 -14.15 0.25
CA THR A 238 19.21 -15.30 -0.31
C THR A 238 18.31 -16.24 -1.11
N PHE A 239 17.01 -16.00 -1.18
CA PHE A 239 16.06 -16.88 -1.87
C PHE A 239 16.29 -16.89 -3.38
N VAL A 240 16.57 -15.72 -3.94
CA VAL A 240 16.88 -15.51 -5.35
C VAL A 240 18.35 -15.10 -5.47
N LYS A 241 19.13 -15.91 -6.18
CA LYS A 241 20.58 -15.75 -6.38
C LYS A 241 20.89 -15.68 -7.87
N SER A 242 22.05 -15.13 -8.22
CA SER A 242 22.55 -15.07 -9.60
C SER A 242 22.51 -16.45 -10.30
N THR A 243 22.81 -17.50 -9.53
CA THR A 243 22.86 -18.89 -9.99
C THR A 243 21.49 -19.55 -10.19
N ASN A 244 20.44 -19.09 -9.49
CA ASN A 244 19.13 -19.74 -9.49
C ASN A 244 18.01 -18.91 -10.13
N VAL A 245 18.25 -17.62 -10.39
CA VAL A 245 17.24 -16.68 -10.89
C VAL A 245 16.68 -17.09 -12.25
N ARG A 246 17.53 -17.61 -13.15
CA ARG A 246 17.12 -18.08 -14.46
C ARG A 246 16.03 -19.14 -14.37
N GLU A 247 16.31 -20.22 -13.65
CA GLU A 247 15.38 -21.33 -13.49
C GLU A 247 14.10 -20.86 -12.77
N ALA A 248 14.25 -20.01 -11.75
CA ALA A 248 13.12 -19.46 -11.00
C ALA A 248 12.17 -18.67 -11.92
N VAL A 249 12.69 -17.76 -12.74
CA VAL A 249 11.88 -16.96 -13.67
C VAL A 249 11.32 -17.83 -14.79
N GLU A 250 12.11 -18.75 -15.36
CA GLU A 250 11.66 -19.68 -16.40
C GLU A 250 10.46 -20.51 -15.95
N GLN A 251 10.44 -20.98 -14.69
CA GLN A 251 9.29 -21.69 -14.13
C GLN A 251 8.14 -20.74 -13.73
N ALA A 252 8.45 -19.53 -13.27
CA ALA A 252 7.46 -18.56 -12.82
C ALA A 252 6.61 -17.99 -13.96
N ILE A 253 7.16 -17.86 -15.18
CA ILE A 253 6.43 -17.29 -16.32
C ILE A 253 5.40 -18.23 -16.93
N LEU A 254 5.61 -19.55 -16.85
CA LEU A 254 4.77 -20.54 -17.55
C LEU A 254 3.27 -20.41 -17.22
N PRO A 255 2.86 -20.28 -15.94
CA PRO A 255 1.44 -20.13 -15.60
C PRO A 255 0.89 -18.70 -15.80
N THR A 256 1.72 -17.72 -16.21
CA THR A 256 1.28 -16.32 -16.31
C THR A 256 0.65 -16.01 -17.69
N PRO A 257 -0.32 -15.08 -17.79
CA PRO A 257 -0.89 -14.64 -19.07
C PRO A 257 0.14 -14.06 -20.04
N LEU A 258 1.23 -13.51 -19.50
CA LEU A 258 2.33 -12.97 -20.30
C LEU A 258 2.88 -14.04 -21.25
N PHE A 259 3.07 -15.28 -20.77
CA PHE A 259 3.57 -16.37 -21.60
C PHE A 259 2.60 -16.75 -22.71
N ALA A 260 1.31 -16.89 -22.40
CA ALA A 260 0.27 -17.20 -23.38
C ALA A 260 0.16 -16.11 -24.47
N THR A 261 0.27 -14.85 -24.06
CA THR A 261 0.25 -13.69 -24.97
C THR A 261 1.45 -13.71 -25.91
N ARG A 262 2.66 -13.85 -25.38
CA ARG A 262 3.90 -13.93 -26.18
C ARG A 262 3.94 -15.16 -27.07
N TRP A 263 3.39 -16.28 -26.61
CA TRP A 263 3.22 -17.49 -27.42
C TRP A 263 2.36 -17.24 -28.65
N ARG A 264 1.20 -16.59 -28.47
CA ARG A 264 0.28 -16.22 -29.56
C ARG A 264 0.95 -15.29 -30.57
N TRP A 265 1.75 -14.32 -30.10
CA TRP A 265 2.52 -13.43 -30.98
C TRP A 265 3.56 -14.20 -31.79
N ASN A 266 4.28 -15.14 -31.18
CA ASN A 266 5.26 -15.96 -31.89
C ASN A 266 4.62 -16.95 -32.85
N ALA A 267 3.49 -17.55 -32.48
CA ALA A 267 2.73 -18.45 -33.35
C ALA A 267 2.22 -17.72 -34.61
N THR A 268 1.79 -16.47 -34.48
CA THR A 268 1.33 -15.65 -35.61
C THR A 268 2.48 -15.10 -36.45
N ARG A 269 3.51 -14.51 -35.82
CA ARG A 269 4.71 -13.98 -36.52
C ARG A 269 5.48 -15.05 -37.30
N SER A 270 5.52 -16.28 -36.78
CA SER A 270 6.13 -17.43 -37.46
C SER A 270 5.28 -18.04 -38.58
N LEU A 271 4.06 -17.54 -38.78
CA LEU A 271 3.05 -18.10 -39.68
C LEU A 271 2.67 -19.55 -39.33
N ALA A 272 2.90 -19.99 -38.09
CA ALA A 272 2.36 -21.26 -37.59
C ALA A 272 0.83 -21.17 -37.48
N LEU A 273 0.33 -19.99 -37.08
CA LEU A 273 -1.07 -19.59 -37.13
C LEU A 273 -1.24 -18.42 -38.08
N LEU A 274 -2.21 -18.51 -38.98
CA LEU A 274 -2.53 -17.41 -39.87
C LEU A 274 -3.55 -16.47 -39.21
N ARG A 275 -3.21 -15.18 -39.15
CA ARG A 275 -4.12 -14.10 -38.72
C ARG A 275 -5.17 -13.72 -39.76
N GLN A 276 -4.98 -14.12 -41.02
CA GLN A 276 -5.96 -13.95 -42.09
C GLN A 276 -6.21 -15.27 -42.80
N ARG A 277 -7.45 -15.50 -43.21
CA ARG A 277 -7.85 -16.68 -43.98
C ARG A 277 -8.89 -16.27 -45.03
N PHE A 278 -8.65 -16.63 -46.29
CA PHE A 278 -9.54 -16.30 -47.41
C PHE A 278 -9.85 -14.79 -47.52
N GLY A 279 -8.83 -13.93 -47.32
CA GLY A 279 -8.99 -12.47 -47.37
C GLY A 279 -9.73 -11.83 -46.20
N LYS A 280 -10.05 -12.59 -45.14
CA LYS A 280 -10.69 -12.06 -43.92
C LYS A 280 -9.79 -12.26 -42.71
N ARG A 281 -9.81 -11.31 -41.77
CA ARG A 281 -9.13 -11.44 -40.47
C ARG A 281 -9.78 -12.56 -39.66
N VAL A 282 -8.96 -13.41 -39.05
CA VAL A 282 -9.44 -14.44 -38.14
C VAL A 282 -9.92 -13.76 -36.86
N PRO A 283 -11.15 -14.06 -36.37
CA PRO A 283 -11.61 -13.51 -35.11
C PRO A 283 -10.66 -13.82 -33.95
N PRO A 284 -10.41 -12.87 -33.05
CA PRO A 284 -9.41 -13.00 -31.97
C PRO A 284 -9.64 -14.21 -31.06
N GLN A 285 -10.90 -14.49 -30.73
CA GLN A 285 -11.28 -15.64 -29.89
C GLN A 285 -10.90 -16.97 -30.54
N ILE A 286 -11.10 -17.07 -31.86
CA ILE A 286 -10.70 -18.26 -32.65
C ILE A 286 -9.18 -18.35 -32.73
N LEU A 287 -8.49 -17.22 -32.83
CA LEU A 287 -7.04 -17.18 -32.84
C LEU A 287 -6.46 -17.62 -31.48
N ARG A 288 -7.08 -17.23 -30.36
CA ARG A 288 -6.72 -17.66 -29.00
C ARG A 288 -6.92 -19.17 -28.84
N LEU A 289 -8.09 -19.69 -29.17
CA LEU A 289 -8.37 -21.13 -29.11
C LEU A 289 -7.33 -21.95 -29.90
N ARG A 290 -7.02 -21.53 -31.13
CA ARG A 290 -5.99 -22.20 -31.96
C ARG A 290 -4.58 -22.05 -31.41
N SER A 291 -4.29 -20.93 -30.76
CA SER A 291 -3.02 -20.69 -30.06
C SER A 291 -2.85 -21.63 -28.89
N ASP A 292 -3.91 -21.83 -28.12
CA ASP A 292 -3.96 -22.73 -26.96
C ASP A 292 -3.86 -24.20 -27.42
N ASP A 293 -4.58 -24.59 -28.47
CA ASP A 293 -4.45 -25.92 -29.10
C ASP A 293 -3.01 -26.18 -29.58
N LEU A 294 -2.39 -25.20 -30.23
CA LEU A 294 -1.00 -25.30 -30.68
C LEU A 294 -0.04 -25.40 -29.48
N LEU A 295 -0.28 -24.65 -28.41
CA LEU A 295 0.49 -24.73 -27.17
C LEU A 295 0.38 -26.12 -26.56
N ALA A 296 -0.84 -26.63 -26.39
CA ALA A 296 -1.11 -27.96 -25.84
C ALA A 296 -0.43 -29.07 -26.65
N SER A 297 -0.36 -28.94 -27.98
CA SER A 297 0.33 -29.92 -28.83
C SER A 297 1.86 -29.84 -28.80
N THR A 298 2.41 -28.64 -28.57
CA THR A 298 3.86 -28.37 -28.68
C THR A 298 4.56 -28.41 -27.33
N PHE A 299 3.88 -27.95 -26.28
CA PHE A 299 4.35 -27.90 -24.91
C PHE A 299 3.21 -28.31 -23.95
N PRO A 300 2.82 -29.61 -23.94
CA PRO A 300 1.71 -30.09 -23.14
C PRO A 300 1.86 -29.79 -21.64
N ALA A 301 3.08 -29.89 -21.11
CA ALA A 301 3.33 -29.69 -19.68
C ALA A 301 3.06 -28.26 -19.19
N ALA A 302 3.06 -27.24 -20.07
CA ALA A 302 2.71 -25.88 -19.71
C ALA A 302 1.20 -25.66 -19.49
N VAL A 303 0.35 -26.56 -19.99
CA VAL A 303 -1.11 -26.48 -19.87
C VAL A 303 -1.71 -27.62 -19.06
N GLN A 304 -0.87 -28.51 -18.51
CA GLN A 304 -1.32 -29.62 -17.67
C GLN A 304 -1.86 -29.12 -16.32
N CYS A 305 -2.80 -29.89 -15.75
CA CYS A 305 -3.30 -29.62 -14.41
C CYS A 305 -2.15 -29.63 -13.41
N GLN A 306 -2.04 -28.55 -12.61
CA GLN A 306 -0.97 -28.40 -11.64
C GLN A 306 -0.98 -29.49 -10.57
N GLU A 307 -2.15 -30.08 -10.28
CA GLU A 307 -2.29 -31.20 -9.31
C GLU A 307 -1.54 -32.48 -9.73
N HIS A 308 -1.19 -32.62 -11.02
CA HIS A 308 -0.47 -33.80 -11.53
C HIS A 308 1.03 -33.56 -11.77
N LEU A 309 1.53 -32.35 -11.49
CA LEU A 309 2.93 -32.00 -11.74
C LEU A 309 3.80 -32.31 -10.52
N SER A 310 4.66 -33.31 -10.66
CA SER A 310 5.68 -33.65 -9.66
C SER A 310 7.03 -33.05 -10.06
N GLY A 311 7.30 -31.80 -9.68
CA GLY A 311 8.59 -31.13 -9.90
C GLY A 311 8.59 -30.05 -11.00
N PRO A 312 9.78 -29.56 -11.41
CA PRO A 312 9.90 -28.49 -12.39
C PRO A 312 9.46 -28.93 -13.79
N ILE A 313 8.84 -28.02 -14.54
CA ILE A 313 8.38 -28.27 -15.90
C ILE A 313 9.58 -28.24 -16.85
N GLU A 314 9.85 -29.35 -17.52
CA GLU A 314 10.88 -29.41 -18.56
C GLU A 314 10.42 -28.63 -19.80
N ILE A 315 11.21 -27.62 -20.18
CA ILE A 315 10.91 -26.78 -21.35
C ILE A 315 11.40 -27.52 -22.61
N PRO A 316 10.51 -27.84 -23.57
CA PRO A 316 10.90 -28.60 -24.75
C PRO A 316 11.78 -27.79 -25.70
N GLU A 317 12.70 -28.48 -26.37
CA GLU A 317 13.54 -27.93 -27.45
C GLU A 317 12.76 -27.70 -28.75
N HIS A 318 11.78 -26.79 -28.69
CA HIS A 318 10.97 -26.37 -29.84
C HIS A 318 11.22 -24.90 -30.19
N PRO A 319 11.41 -24.52 -31.48
CA PRO A 319 11.75 -23.15 -31.86
C PRO A 319 10.76 -22.08 -31.36
N LEU A 320 9.45 -22.36 -31.42
CA LEU A 320 8.44 -21.42 -30.91
C LEU A 320 8.47 -21.27 -29.39
N VAL A 321 8.75 -22.37 -28.68
CA VAL A 321 8.82 -22.36 -27.21
C VAL A 321 10.06 -21.58 -26.79
N ARG A 322 11.22 -21.91 -27.38
CA ARG A 322 12.49 -21.19 -27.14
C ARG A 322 12.39 -19.70 -27.43
N GLN A 323 11.76 -19.32 -28.54
CA GLN A 323 11.55 -17.90 -28.86
C GLN A 323 10.60 -17.23 -27.86
N THR A 324 9.52 -17.91 -27.45
CA THR A 324 8.56 -17.36 -26.48
C THR A 324 9.18 -17.16 -25.11
N VAL A 325 9.92 -18.16 -24.62
CA VAL A 325 10.69 -18.03 -23.37
C VAL A 325 11.69 -16.89 -23.50
N LYS A 326 12.44 -16.81 -24.61
CA LYS A 326 13.37 -15.71 -24.85
C LYS A 326 12.69 -14.33 -24.81
N ASP A 327 11.55 -14.15 -25.49
CA ASP A 327 10.82 -12.89 -25.51
C ASP A 327 10.32 -12.51 -24.11
N CYS A 328 9.84 -13.48 -23.33
CA CYS A 328 9.44 -13.23 -21.94
C CYS A 328 10.64 -12.78 -21.09
N LEU A 329 11.77 -13.51 -21.17
CA LEU A 329 12.96 -13.24 -20.35
C LEU A 329 13.75 -12.00 -20.76
N GLN A 330 13.68 -11.58 -22.03
CA GLN A 330 14.55 -10.55 -22.61
C GLN A 330 13.84 -9.36 -23.24
N GLU A 331 12.56 -9.44 -23.57
CA GLU A 331 11.78 -8.30 -24.08
C GLU A 331 10.79 -7.80 -23.02
N ALA A 332 9.95 -8.68 -22.48
CA ALA A 332 8.99 -8.31 -21.44
C ALA A 332 9.67 -8.09 -20.07
N MET A 333 10.84 -8.68 -19.89
CA MET A 333 11.70 -8.59 -18.70
C MET A 333 13.15 -8.38 -19.12
N ASP A 334 14.04 -8.11 -18.15
CA ASP A 334 15.48 -8.06 -18.39
C ASP A 334 16.23 -8.99 -17.43
N LEU A 335 16.16 -10.31 -17.71
CA LEU A 335 16.81 -11.33 -16.89
C LEU A 335 18.33 -11.15 -16.84
N ARG A 336 18.96 -10.66 -17.92
CA ARG A 336 20.42 -10.50 -17.96
C ARG A 336 20.88 -9.45 -16.97
N ARG A 337 20.20 -8.30 -16.94
CA ARG A 337 20.51 -7.24 -15.98
C ARG A 337 20.12 -7.60 -14.55
N LEU A 338 19.02 -8.33 -14.36
CA LEU A 338 18.68 -8.87 -13.04
C LEU A 338 19.78 -9.81 -12.53
N GLN A 339 20.29 -10.71 -13.37
CA GLN A 339 21.38 -11.61 -12.98
C GLN A 339 22.64 -10.82 -12.58
N ALA A 340 23.03 -9.82 -13.37
CA ALA A 340 24.17 -8.95 -13.06
C ALA A 340 23.94 -8.14 -11.76
N LEU A 341 22.71 -7.69 -11.50
CA LEU A 341 22.35 -7.04 -10.24
C LEU A 341 22.54 -7.97 -9.05
N LEU A 342 22.06 -9.22 -9.15
CA LEU A 342 22.23 -10.21 -8.08
C LEU A 342 23.70 -10.57 -7.86
N GLU A 343 24.53 -10.62 -8.91
CA GLU A 343 25.99 -10.78 -8.78
C GLU A 343 26.63 -9.61 -8.00
N ARG A 344 26.18 -8.37 -8.23
CA ARG A 344 26.63 -7.18 -7.47
C ARG A 344 26.17 -7.21 -6.01
N VAL A 345 24.95 -7.68 -5.74
CA VAL A 345 24.45 -7.92 -4.38
C VAL A 345 25.32 -8.96 -3.67
N GLU A 346 25.61 -10.09 -4.33
CA GLU A 346 26.46 -11.16 -3.80
C GLU A 346 27.91 -10.69 -3.56
N ALA A 347 28.40 -9.74 -4.35
CA ALA A 347 29.70 -9.09 -4.17
C ALA A 347 29.72 -8.01 -3.07
N GLY A 348 28.56 -7.64 -2.51
CA GLY A 348 28.43 -6.58 -1.50
C GLY A 348 28.48 -5.15 -2.04
N GLU A 349 28.38 -4.96 -3.37
CA GLU A 349 28.34 -3.63 -3.98
C GLU A 349 26.97 -2.95 -3.81
N VAL A 350 25.90 -3.75 -3.75
CA VAL A 350 24.52 -3.30 -3.51
C VAL A 350 24.07 -3.85 -2.15
N ARG A 351 23.60 -2.96 -1.29
CA ARG A 351 23.17 -3.27 0.08
C ARG A 351 21.68 -3.58 0.11
N LEU A 352 21.32 -4.58 0.91
CA LEU A 352 19.93 -4.96 1.17
C LEU A 352 19.57 -4.61 2.61
N HIS A 353 18.43 -3.98 2.81
CA HIS A 353 17.96 -3.53 4.12
C HIS A 353 16.58 -4.10 4.42
N ALA A 354 16.40 -4.66 5.61
CA ALA A 354 15.11 -5.14 6.10
C ALA A 354 14.49 -4.08 7.02
N ARG A 355 13.21 -3.76 6.80
CA ARG A 355 12.48 -2.77 7.60
C ARG A 355 11.05 -3.24 7.82
N ASP A 356 10.69 -3.44 9.08
CA ASP A 356 9.31 -3.59 9.51
C ASP A 356 8.75 -2.22 9.90
N THR A 357 7.65 -1.81 9.25
CA THR A 357 6.93 -0.57 9.51
C THR A 357 5.52 -0.86 9.97
N THR A 358 4.96 0.00 10.82
CA THR A 358 3.58 -0.17 11.29
C THR A 358 2.55 0.29 10.25
N GLU A 359 2.94 1.19 9.35
CA GLU A 359 2.14 1.65 8.20
C GLU A 359 3.05 1.83 6.97
N PRO A 360 2.50 1.79 5.74
CA PRO A 360 3.30 1.90 4.52
C PRO A 360 4.08 3.22 4.46
N SER A 361 5.33 3.14 4.03
CA SER A 361 6.16 4.31 3.76
C SER A 361 5.61 5.14 2.59
N PRO A 362 5.94 6.44 2.50
CA PRO A 362 5.53 7.29 1.38
C PRO A 362 5.78 6.68 -0.01
N PHE A 363 6.92 6.02 -0.23
CA PHE A 363 7.27 5.39 -1.50
C PHE A 363 6.44 4.14 -1.79
N ALA A 364 5.93 3.45 -0.77
CA ALA A 364 5.05 2.30 -0.94
C ALA A 364 3.69 2.70 -1.53
N HIS A 365 3.27 3.96 -1.38
CA HIS A 365 1.97 4.42 -1.85
C HIS A 365 1.77 4.27 -3.35
N GLU A 366 2.83 4.40 -4.16
CA GLU A 366 2.77 4.24 -5.61
C GLU A 366 2.34 2.82 -5.99
N ILE A 367 3.05 1.80 -5.50
CA ILE A 367 2.77 0.41 -5.86
C ILE A 367 1.46 -0.11 -5.26
N LEU A 368 1.06 0.37 -4.08
CA LEU A 368 -0.22 0.02 -3.45
C LEU A 368 -1.42 0.56 -4.26
N ASN A 369 -1.26 1.71 -4.91
CA ASN A 369 -2.28 2.27 -5.80
C ASN A 369 -2.06 1.95 -7.28
N SER A 370 -1.13 1.04 -7.57
CA SER A 370 -0.70 0.79 -8.94
C SER A 370 -1.83 0.30 -9.84
N ALA A 371 -1.75 0.68 -11.10
CA ALA A 371 -2.73 0.30 -12.10
C ALA A 371 -2.67 -1.22 -12.36
N PRO A 372 -3.78 -1.88 -12.75
CA PRO A 372 -3.92 -3.32 -12.97
C PRO A 372 -2.79 -3.99 -13.75
N TYR A 373 -2.17 -3.29 -14.71
CA TYR A 373 -1.07 -3.84 -15.51
C TYR A 373 0.23 -4.10 -14.73
N THR A 374 0.34 -3.61 -13.49
CA THR A 374 1.48 -3.90 -12.61
C THR A 374 1.38 -5.27 -11.96
N TYR A 375 0.17 -5.86 -11.87
CA TYR A 375 -0.01 -7.18 -11.26
C TYR A 375 0.62 -8.29 -12.11
N LEU A 376 1.15 -9.30 -11.43
CA LEU A 376 1.92 -10.40 -12.02
C LEU A 376 1.15 -11.73 -12.03
N ASP A 377 -0.08 -11.70 -11.54
CA ASP A 377 -0.99 -12.83 -11.38
C ASP A 377 -2.42 -12.42 -11.77
N ASP A 378 -3.33 -13.40 -11.88
CA ASP A 378 -4.64 -13.25 -12.53
C ASP A 378 -5.79 -12.98 -11.54
N ALA A 379 -5.48 -12.62 -10.29
CA ALA A 379 -6.53 -12.37 -9.30
C ALA A 379 -7.40 -11.15 -9.68
N PRO A 380 -8.73 -11.19 -9.47
CA PRO A 380 -9.60 -10.03 -9.66
C PRO A 380 -9.16 -8.83 -8.82
N LEU A 381 -9.47 -7.60 -9.29
CA LEU A 381 -9.04 -6.37 -8.62
C LEU A 381 -9.64 -6.21 -7.22
N GLU A 382 -10.88 -6.66 -7.04
CA GLU A 382 -11.62 -6.59 -5.78
C GLU A 382 -11.04 -7.52 -4.70
N GLU A 383 -10.35 -8.57 -5.11
CA GLU A 383 -9.72 -9.56 -4.24
C GLU A 383 -8.26 -9.21 -3.90
N ARG A 384 -7.77 -8.06 -4.39
CA ARG A 384 -6.38 -7.62 -4.20
C ARG A 384 -6.14 -7.09 -2.79
N ARG A 385 -5.29 -7.79 -2.03
CA ARG A 385 -4.90 -7.37 -0.69
C ARG A 385 -4.11 -6.06 -0.67
N ALA A 386 -3.32 -5.79 -1.70
CA ALA A 386 -2.60 -4.52 -1.84
C ALA A 386 -3.54 -3.29 -1.86
N ARG A 387 -4.76 -3.44 -2.42
CA ARG A 387 -5.78 -2.38 -2.44
C ARG A 387 -6.56 -2.26 -1.12
N ALA A 388 -6.47 -3.27 -0.26
CA ALA A 388 -7.04 -3.24 1.08
C ALA A 388 -6.16 -2.49 2.08
N VAL A 389 -5.01 -1.94 1.67
CA VAL A 389 -4.17 -1.09 2.52
C VAL A 389 -4.74 0.32 2.52
N THR A 390 -5.16 0.80 3.69
CA THR A 390 -5.62 2.17 3.84
C THR A 390 -4.43 3.13 3.93
N LEU A 391 -4.41 4.13 3.06
CA LEU A 391 -3.42 5.20 3.10
C LEU A 391 -3.97 6.44 3.79
N ARG A 392 -3.11 7.16 4.51
CA ARG A 392 -3.42 8.52 4.98
C ARG A 392 -3.57 9.45 3.77
N ARG A 393 -4.56 10.34 3.81
CA ARG A 393 -4.81 11.32 2.72
C ARG A 393 -3.71 12.38 2.59
N THR A 394 -2.92 12.59 3.63
CA THR A 394 -1.84 13.58 3.69
C THR A 394 -0.61 12.96 4.32
N LEU A 395 0.57 13.32 3.82
CA LEU A 395 1.81 13.06 4.54
C LEU A 395 1.75 13.77 5.90
N PRO A 396 2.17 13.12 6.99
CA PRO A 396 2.17 13.77 8.30
C PRO A 396 3.14 14.96 8.32
N ALA A 397 2.89 15.89 9.25
CA ALA A 397 3.70 17.09 9.39
C ALA A 397 5.12 16.79 9.91
N LYS A 398 5.32 15.62 10.53
CA LYS A 398 6.61 15.05 10.92
C LYS A 398 6.62 13.56 10.59
N GLY A 399 7.70 13.02 10.04
CA GLY A 399 7.81 11.59 9.75
C GLY A 399 7.79 10.70 10.99
N ARG A 400 8.07 11.24 12.20
CA ARG A 400 7.86 10.51 13.47
C ARG A 400 6.39 10.24 13.81
N ASP A 401 5.45 10.97 13.20
CA ASP A 401 4.02 10.72 13.36
C ASP A 401 3.53 9.59 12.43
N LEU A 402 4.42 9.09 11.55
CA LEU A 402 4.16 7.88 10.77
C LEU A 402 4.21 6.68 11.72
N GLY A 403 3.09 5.98 11.84
CA GLY A 403 3.04 4.75 12.62
C GLY A 403 2.78 4.91 14.12
N GLU A 404 2.50 6.11 14.63
CA GLU A 404 2.08 6.31 16.02
C GLU A 404 0.73 5.62 16.28
N LEU A 405 0.70 4.72 17.26
CA LEU A 405 -0.47 3.92 17.61
C LEU A 405 -1.33 4.65 18.64
N ASP A 406 -2.65 4.47 18.55
CA ASP A 406 -3.58 5.08 19.50
C ASP A 406 -3.34 4.48 20.92
N PRO A 407 -3.08 5.29 21.95
CA PRO A 407 -2.76 4.79 23.28
C PRO A 407 -3.94 4.03 23.94
N ASP A 408 -5.18 4.40 23.64
CA ASP A 408 -6.36 3.68 24.10
C ASP A 408 -6.51 2.34 23.38
N ALA A 409 -6.16 2.28 22.09
CA ALA A 409 -6.13 1.03 21.33
C ALA A 409 -5.08 0.06 21.91
N ILE A 410 -3.87 0.53 22.22
CA ILE A 410 -2.85 -0.26 22.94
C ILE A 410 -3.43 -0.78 24.26
N ALA A 411 -3.94 0.13 25.09
CA ALA A 411 -4.44 -0.23 26.41
C ALA A 411 -5.60 -1.24 26.36
N GLN A 412 -6.49 -1.11 25.37
CA GLN A 412 -7.59 -2.06 25.19
C GLN A 412 -7.10 -3.44 24.75
N VAL A 413 -6.19 -3.52 23.77
CA VAL A 413 -5.65 -4.82 23.33
C VAL A 413 -4.84 -5.48 24.43
N CYS A 414 -4.05 -4.73 25.20
CA CYS A 414 -3.33 -5.26 26.36
C CYS A 414 -4.29 -5.84 27.40
N ARG A 415 -5.43 -5.17 27.67
CA ARG A 415 -6.47 -5.70 28.57
C ARG A 415 -7.13 -6.96 28.02
N ASP A 416 -7.45 -6.97 26.73
CA ASP A 416 -8.13 -8.11 26.08
C ASP A 416 -7.21 -9.32 25.89
N ALA A 417 -5.90 -9.10 25.79
CA ALA A 417 -4.89 -10.15 25.67
C ALA A 417 -4.51 -10.75 27.02
N TRP A 418 -4.60 -9.97 28.10
CA TRP A 418 -4.31 -10.46 29.44
C TRP A 418 -5.38 -11.46 29.89
N PRO A 419 -5.01 -12.65 30.39
CA PRO A 419 -6.01 -13.60 30.89
C PRO A 419 -6.85 -13.01 32.02
N ASP A 420 -8.17 -13.16 31.94
CA ASP A 420 -9.12 -12.84 33.02
C ASP A 420 -9.87 -14.12 33.48
N PRO A 421 -9.15 -15.07 34.10
CA PRO A 421 -9.69 -16.38 34.43
C PRO A 421 -10.71 -16.30 35.58
N ARG A 422 -11.86 -16.94 35.38
CA ARG A 422 -13.03 -16.93 36.30
C ARG A 422 -13.06 -18.11 37.24
N HIS A 423 -12.32 -19.17 36.93
CA HIS A 423 -12.24 -20.37 37.76
C HIS A 423 -10.87 -21.03 37.70
N ARG A 424 -10.65 -22.03 38.56
CA ARG A 424 -9.34 -22.68 38.75
C ARG A 424 -8.76 -23.27 37.48
N ASP A 425 -9.58 -23.90 36.63
CA ASP A 425 -9.08 -24.51 35.40
C ASP A 425 -8.65 -23.44 34.36
N GLU A 426 -9.37 -22.30 34.26
CA GLU A 426 -8.91 -21.17 33.42
C GLU A 426 -7.60 -20.55 33.96
N VAL A 427 -7.37 -20.55 35.28
CA VAL A 427 -6.08 -20.13 35.87
C VAL A 427 -4.96 -21.11 35.53
N HIS A 428 -5.24 -22.41 35.54
CA HIS A 428 -4.27 -23.44 35.16
C HIS A 428 -3.89 -23.29 33.68
N ASP A 429 -4.88 -23.17 32.78
CA ASP A 429 -4.64 -22.92 31.35
C ASP A 429 -3.83 -21.62 31.10
N ALA A 430 -4.15 -20.54 31.83
CA ALA A 430 -3.43 -19.27 31.71
C ALA A 430 -1.97 -19.38 32.18
N LEU A 431 -1.71 -20.07 33.30
CA LEU A 431 -0.35 -20.33 33.77
C LEU A 431 0.42 -21.26 32.84
N ASP A 432 -0.26 -22.22 32.20
CA ASP A 432 0.36 -23.11 31.22
C ASP A 432 0.86 -22.32 30.02
N GLN A 433 0.03 -21.40 29.49
CA GLN A 433 0.39 -20.51 28.39
C GLN A 433 1.51 -19.52 28.76
N LEU A 434 1.47 -18.96 29.97
CA LEU A 434 2.47 -18.00 30.45
C LEU A 434 3.77 -18.69 30.89
N VAL A 435 3.75 -20.00 31.11
CA VAL A 435 4.81 -20.84 31.70
C VAL A 435 5.10 -20.53 33.16
N ALA A 436 5.35 -19.26 33.48
CA ALA A 436 5.60 -18.76 34.82
C ALA A 436 4.92 -17.41 35.05
N LEU A 437 4.50 -17.12 36.29
CA LEU A 437 3.89 -15.84 36.63
C LEU A 437 4.46 -15.28 37.93
N ALA A 438 5.00 -14.06 37.86
CA ALA A 438 5.53 -13.37 39.04
C ALA A 438 4.44 -13.10 40.08
N GLU A 439 4.79 -13.19 41.36
CA GLU A 439 3.87 -12.98 42.50
C GLU A 439 2.99 -11.72 42.41
N PRO A 440 3.47 -10.52 42.00
CA PRO A 440 2.62 -9.34 41.90
C PRO A 440 1.42 -9.51 40.95
N ASP A 441 1.64 -10.19 39.83
CA ASP A 441 0.62 -10.45 38.81
C ASP A 441 -0.25 -11.66 39.15
N ALA A 442 0.24 -12.57 40.00
CA ALA A 442 -0.51 -13.71 40.51
C ALA A 442 -1.51 -13.33 41.62
N LYS A 443 -1.36 -12.17 42.27
CA LYS A 443 -2.23 -11.72 43.38
C LYS A 443 -3.73 -11.81 43.11
N PRO A 444 -4.26 -11.40 41.94
CA PRO A 444 -5.69 -11.52 41.64
C PRO A 444 -6.18 -12.97 41.58
N TRP A 445 -5.29 -13.93 41.31
CA TRP A 445 -5.64 -15.35 41.11
C TRP A 445 -5.35 -16.23 42.34
N MET A 446 -4.85 -15.65 43.44
CA MET A 446 -4.35 -16.40 44.61
C MET A 446 -5.32 -17.43 45.17
N SER A 447 -6.62 -17.11 45.28
CA SER A 447 -7.62 -18.05 45.79
C SER A 447 -7.79 -19.31 44.93
N HIS A 448 -7.49 -19.21 43.64
CA HIS A 448 -7.50 -20.34 42.71
C HIS A 448 -6.14 -21.06 42.70
N LEU A 449 -5.05 -20.30 42.74
CA LEU A 449 -3.68 -20.84 42.80
C LEU A 449 -3.45 -21.71 44.03
N GLU A 450 -3.93 -21.30 45.20
CA GLU A 450 -3.83 -22.10 46.43
C GLU A 450 -4.60 -23.43 46.32
N LYS A 451 -5.73 -23.46 45.61
CA LYS A 451 -6.48 -24.69 45.35
C LYS A 451 -5.75 -25.61 44.38
N LEU A 452 -5.19 -25.06 43.29
CA LEU A 452 -4.38 -25.82 42.35
C LEU A 452 -3.12 -26.39 43.01
N ARG A 453 -2.50 -25.61 43.91
CA ARG A 453 -1.37 -26.05 44.75
C ARG A 453 -1.77 -27.20 45.67
N ALA A 454 -2.93 -27.14 46.30
CA ALA A 454 -3.44 -28.22 47.15
C ALA A 454 -3.74 -29.50 46.34
N GLU A 455 -4.15 -29.36 45.07
CA GLU A 455 -4.37 -30.46 44.13
C GLU A 455 -3.06 -31.00 43.50
N GLY A 456 -1.92 -30.34 43.73
CA GLY A 456 -0.62 -30.70 43.12
C GLY A 456 -0.49 -30.33 41.63
N ARG A 457 -1.38 -29.46 41.12
CA ARG A 457 -1.42 -28.99 39.73
C ARG A 457 -0.62 -27.70 39.50
N ALA A 458 -0.21 -27.01 40.56
CA ALA A 458 0.61 -25.81 40.49
C ALA A 458 1.63 -25.78 41.64
N SER A 459 2.73 -25.07 41.44
CA SER A 459 3.76 -24.85 42.45
C SER A 459 4.41 -23.46 42.29
N GLU A 460 5.24 -23.08 43.26
CA GLU A 460 6.02 -21.84 43.25
C GLU A 460 7.50 -22.15 43.10
N ALA A 461 8.18 -21.44 42.21
CA ALA A 461 9.64 -21.39 42.12
C ALA A 461 10.14 -20.14 42.86
N VAL A 462 10.95 -20.35 43.88
CA VAL A 462 11.59 -19.29 44.68
C VAL A 462 13.05 -19.18 44.26
N LEU A 463 13.39 -18.06 43.61
CA LEU A 463 14.76 -17.75 43.19
C LEU A 463 15.62 -17.36 44.40
N GLU A 464 16.94 -17.46 44.25
CA GLU A 464 17.90 -17.01 45.28
C GLU A 464 17.75 -15.52 45.63
N THR A 465 17.26 -14.72 44.70
CA THR A 465 16.94 -13.29 44.90
C THR A 465 15.72 -13.05 45.79
N GLY A 466 14.96 -14.10 46.12
CA GLY A 466 13.70 -14.03 46.85
C GLY A 466 12.46 -13.80 45.97
N ALA A 467 12.63 -13.61 44.66
CA ALA A 467 11.52 -13.49 43.72
C ALA A 467 10.77 -14.82 43.58
N ARG A 468 9.44 -14.76 43.49
CA ARG A 468 8.55 -15.92 43.44
C ARG A 468 7.76 -15.97 42.14
N PHE A 469 7.74 -17.14 41.53
CA PHE A 469 7.04 -17.40 40.27
C PHE A 469 6.12 -18.62 40.40
N TRP A 470 4.84 -18.43 40.09
CA TRP A 470 3.86 -19.50 40.01
C TRP A 470 3.93 -20.19 38.66
N PHE A 471 3.80 -21.51 38.64
CA PHE A 471 3.78 -22.31 37.42
C PHE A 471 2.91 -23.54 37.60
N VAL A 472 2.44 -24.13 36.48
CA VAL A 472 1.74 -25.43 36.49
C VAL A 472 2.71 -26.59 36.52
N THR A 473 2.34 -27.71 37.13
CA THR A 473 3.23 -28.87 37.30
C THR A 473 3.79 -29.38 35.97
N GLU A 474 3.04 -29.27 34.88
CA GLU A 474 3.42 -29.63 33.51
C GLU A 474 4.67 -28.86 33.02
N ASN A 475 4.84 -27.61 33.45
CA ASN A 475 5.96 -26.75 33.08
C ASN A 475 7.20 -26.93 33.97
N LEU A 476 7.19 -27.90 34.89
CA LEU A 476 8.29 -28.13 35.83
C LEU A 476 9.65 -28.26 35.13
N ARG A 477 9.75 -28.96 33.99
CA ARG A 477 11.02 -29.09 33.24
C ARG A 477 11.54 -27.76 32.72
N ALA A 478 10.66 -26.91 32.18
CA ALA A 478 11.04 -25.58 31.71
C ALA A 478 11.51 -24.71 32.88
N ILE A 479 10.83 -24.79 34.02
CA ILE A 479 11.14 -24.03 35.24
C ILE A 479 12.47 -24.46 35.86
N GLU A 480 12.74 -25.77 35.98
CA GLU A 480 14.01 -26.31 36.47
C GLU A 480 15.19 -25.84 35.60
N THR A 481 14.99 -25.78 34.28
CA THR A 481 16.01 -25.34 33.33
C THR A 481 16.22 -23.82 33.37
N VAL A 482 15.13 -23.04 33.34
CA VAL A 482 15.19 -21.56 33.24
C VAL A 482 15.63 -20.92 34.56
N PHE A 483 15.11 -21.43 35.68
CA PHE A 483 15.45 -20.96 37.02
C PHE A 483 16.34 -21.97 37.73
N ALA A 484 17.49 -22.25 37.13
CA ALA A 484 18.48 -23.16 37.71
C ALA A 484 18.82 -22.77 39.16
N GLY A 485 18.59 -23.70 40.09
CA GLY A 485 18.82 -23.47 41.53
C GLY A 485 17.64 -22.89 42.31
N ALA A 486 16.51 -22.59 41.65
CA ALA A 486 15.29 -22.18 42.35
C ALA A 486 14.73 -23.30 43.21
N LYS A 487 14.22 -22.93 44.39
CA LYS A 487 13.56 -23.86 45.30
C LYS A 487 12.08 -23.97 44.93
N ILE A 488 11.61 -25.19 44.70
CA ILE A 488 10.23 -25.46 44.30
C ILE A 488 9.38 -25.81 45.52
N GLU A 489 8.33 -25.05 45.79
CA GLU A 489 7.48 -25.18 46.97
C GLU A 489 5.98 -25.17 46.63
N PRO A 490 5.24 -26.28 46.82
CA PRO A 490 5.69 -27.60 47.27
C PRO A 490 6.43 -28.35 46.17
N ALA A 491 7.26 -29.33 46.53
CA ALA A 491 7.85 -30.22 45.55
C ALA A 491 6.74 -30.96 44.78
N VAL A 492 6.79 -30.88 43.45
CA VAL A 492 5.84 -31.53 42.54
C VAL A 492 6.62 -32.43 41.58
N SER A 493 5.95 -33.44 41.02
CA SER A 493 6.54 -34.33 40.01
C SER A 493 5.58 -34.51 38.84
N ILE A 494 6.12 -34.48 37.62
CA ILE A 494 5.34 -34.71 36.41
C ILE A 494 5.04 -36.23 36.30
N PRO A 495 3.78 -36.64 36.05
CA PRO A 495 3.47 -38.03 35.73
C PRO A 495 4.22 -38.51 34.49
N SER A 496 4.80 -39.71 34.52
CA SER A 496 5.66 -40.24 33.45
C SER A 496 4.99 -40.33 32.07
N ALA A 497 3.66 -40.40 32.02
CA ALA A 497 2.89 -40.44 30.77
C ALA A 497 2.89 -39.11 30.00
N ILE A 498 3.19 -37.99 30.68
CA ILE A 498 3.13 -36.63 30.11
C ILE A 498 4.44 -35.85 30.31
N ASP A 499 5.51 -36.50 30.78
CA ASP A 499 6.82 -35.85 30.93
C ASP A 499 7.43 -35.61 29.53
N PRO A 500 7.61 -34.34 29.10
CA PRO A 500 8.17 -34.02 27.78
C PRO A 500 9.67 -34.37 27.69
N GLY A 501 10.31 -34.74 28.80
CA GLY A 501 11.73 -34.99 28.88
C GLY A 501 12.54 -33.71 29.11
N ALA A 502 13.86 -33.81 28.95
CA ALA A 502 14.75 -32.67 29.13
C ALA A 502 14.53 -31.64 28.02
N ILE A 503 14.14 -30.42 28.40
CA ILE A 503 14.11 -29.25 27.52
C ILE A 503 15.44 -28.51 27.65
N ASN A 504 15.99 -28.07 26.52
CA ASN A 504 17.21 -27.25 26.53
C ASN A 504 16.90 -25.83 27.04
N GLU A 505 17.93 -25.11 27.47
CA GLU A 505 17.75 -23.78 28.07
C GLU A 505 17.16 -22.78 27.08
N ASP A 506 17.51 -22.88 25.80
CA ASP A 506 17.11 -21.96 24.74
C ASP A 506 15.60 -22.09 24.47
N ASP A 507 15.11 -23.30 24.23
CA ASP A 507 13.69 -23.60 24.01
C ASP A 507 12.84 -23.22 25.22
N ALA A 508 13.33 -23.48 26.44
CA ALA A 508 12.61 -23.11 27.65
C ALA A 508 12.53 -21.57 27.82
N THR A 509 13.58 -20.85 27.40
CA THR A 509 13.61 -19.38 27.38
C THR A 509 12.61 -18.84 26.36
N LEU A 510 12.59 -19.41 25.15
CA LEU A 510 11.66 -19.01 24.09
C LEU A 510 10.20 -19.31 24.46
N LEU A 511 9.93 -20.46 25.10
CA LEU A 511 8.60 -20.83 25.56
C LEU A 511 8.04 -19.80 26.57
N LEU A 512 8.83 -19.48 27.61
CA LEU A 512 8.46 -18.48 28.62
C LEU A 512 8.24 -17.10 27.98
N MET A 513 9.16 -16.66 27.13
CA MET A 513 9.04 -15.35 26.48
C MET A 513 7.84 -15.26 25.54
N ARG A 514 7.55 -16.29 24.74
CA ARG A 514 6.37 -16.32 23.87
C ARG A 514 5.08 -16.17 24.67
N GLY A 515 4.96 -16.89 25.79
CA GLY A 515 3.80 -16.80 26.69
C GLY A 515 3.55 -15.37 27.16
N HIS A 516 4.57 -14.71 27.70
CA HIS A 516 4.44 -13.34 28.22
C HIS A 516 4.16 -12.30 27.12
N ILE A 517 4.82 -12.40 25.97
CA ILE A 517 4.67 -11.39 24.91
C ILE A 517 3.29 -11.51 24.24
N ALA A 518 2.78 -12.73 24.08
CA ALA A 518 1.43 -12.96 23.54
C ALA A 518 0.29 -12.47 24.47
N ALA A 519 0.59 -12.16 25.74
CA ALA A 519 -0.41 -11.77 26.74
C ALA A 519 -0.38 -10.29 27.17
N ARG A 520 0.71 -9.54 26.90
CA ARG A 520 0.93 -8.21 27.52
C ARG A 520 1.03 -7.03 26.56
N GLY A 521 1.19 -7.25 25.25
CA GLY A 521 1.39 -6.18 24.26
C GLY A 521 2.82 -5.62 24.26
N PRO A 522 3.03 -4.33 23.91
CA PRO A 522 4.37 -3.72 23.83
C PRO A 522 5.12 -3.73 25.18
N LEU A 523 6.35 -4.23 25.18
CA LEU A 523 7.23 -4.34 26.36
C LEU A 523 8.64 -3.88 26.03
N THR A 524 9.33 -3.23 26.97
CA THR A 524 10.77 -2.99 26.84
C THR A 524 11.57 -4.24 27.24
N THR A 525 12.87 -4.26 26.93
CA THR A 525 13.78 -5.32 27.41
C THR A 525 13.78 -5.38 28.95
N GLY A 526 13.72 -4.24 29.63
CA GLY A 526 13.64 -4.16 31.10
C GLY A 526 12.32 -4.70 31.66
N ASP A 527 11.20 -4.44 30.97
CA ASP A 527 9.90 -5.02 31.33
C ASP A 527 9.94 -6.55 31.23
N LEU A 528 10.53 -7.10 30.17
CA LEU A 528 10.67 -8.54 29.97
C LEU A 528 11.52 -9.22 31.05
N VAL A 529 12.66 -8.64 31.41
CA VAL A 529 13.49 -9.12 32.54
C VAL A 529 12.67 -9.18 33.83
N ARG A 530 11.87 -8.16 34.11
CA ARG A 530 11.04 -8.09 35.32
C ARG A 530 9.94 -9.14 35.33
N VAL A 531 9.20 -9.31 34.23
CA VAL A 531 8.02 -10.21 34.20
C VAL A 531 8.40 -11.68 34.04
N THR A 532 9.52 -11.99 33.38
CA THR A 532 9.99 -13.37 33.19
C THR A 532 10.98 -13.82 34.25
N GLY A 533 11.62 -12.90 35.00
CA GLY A 533 12.69 -13.25 35.94
C GLY A 533 14.00 -13.72 35.29
N LEU A 534 14.09 -13.66 33.96
CA LEU A 534 15.26 -14.04 33.20
C LEU A 534 16.39 -13.02 33.33
N ARG A 535 17.64 -13.48 33.17
CA ARG A 535 18.80 -12.59 33.00
C ARG A 535 18.66 -11.82 31.69
N GLU A 536 19.10 -10.56 31.66
CA GLU A 536 19.02 -9.71 30.46
C GLU A 536 19.65 -10.36 29.22
N THR A 537 20.76 -11.09 29.37
CA THR A 537 21.40 -11.82 28.27
C THR A 537 20.48 -12.86 27.63
N ARG A 538 19.66 -13.57 28.43
CA ARG A 538 18.68 -14.55 27.94
C ARG A 538 17.48 -13.88 27.28
N VAL A 539 17.03 -12.74 27.84
CA VAL A 539 15.98 -11.93 27.22
C VAL A 539 16.44 -11.42 25.85
N ARG A 540 17.65 -10.86 25.73
CA ARG A 540 18.19 -10.40 24.44
C ARG A 540 18.31 -11.53 23.42
N PHE A 541 18.75 -12.73 23.85
CA PHE A 541 18.75 -13.92 23.02
C PHE A 541 17.33 -14.26 22.54
N GLY A 542 16.36 -14.35 23.45
CA GLY A 542 15.00 -14.71 23.08
C GLY A 542 14.32 -13.67 22.20
N ILE A 543 14.58 -12.37 22.39
CA ILE A 543 14.10 -11.33 21.47
C ILE A 543 14.64 -11.59 20.07
N ALA A 544 15.97 -11.78 19.92
CA ALA A 544 16.59 -11.99 18.61
C ALA A 544 16.08 -13.27 17.91
N SER A 545 15.91 -14.36 18.66
CA SER A 545 15.40 -15.63 18.13
C SER A 545 13.93 -15.54 17.71
N LEU A 546 13.07 -14.95 18.55
CA LEU A 546 11.63 -14.82 18.23
C LEU A 546 11.38 -13.80 17.12
N GLU A 547 12.23 -12.79 16.97
CA GLU A 547 12.23 -11.86 15.85
C GLU A 547 12.66 -12.56 14.55
N ALA A 548 13.70 -13.39 14.59
CA ALA A 548 14.13 -14.19 13.43
C ALA A 548 13.02 -15.16 12.97
N GLU A 549 12.24 -15.72 13.90
CA GLU A 549 11.07 -16.55 13.60
C GLU A 549 9.84 -15.72 13.15
N GLY A 550 9.90 -14.39 13.23
CA GLY A 550 8.82 -13.46 12.86
C GLY A 550 7.63 -13.43 13.83
N HIS A 551 7.84 -13.84 15.09
CA HIS A 551 6.82 -13.75 16.15
C HIS A 551 6.76 -12.35 16.78
N LEU A 552 7.88 -11.64 16.79
CA LEU A 552 8.01 -10.31 17.39
C LEU A 552 8.34 -9.27 16.35
N LEU A 553 7.87 -8.05 16.60
CA LEU A 553 8.32 -6.84 15.93
C LEU A 553 8.91 -5.87 16.94
N ARG A 554 10.02 -5.23 16.56
CA ARG A 554 10.65 -4.16 17.32
C ARG A 554 10.17 -2.80 16.82
N GLY A 555 10.06 -1.85 17.73
CA GLY A 555 9.70 -0.49 17.38
C GLY A 555 9.45 0.37 18.61
N ARG A 556 8.96 1.59 18.37
CA ARG A 556 8.49 2.48 19.42
C ARG A 556 6.98 2.57 19.26
N PHE A 557 6.25 1.91 20.15
CA PHE A 557 4.81 1.72 20.01
C PHE A 557 4.05 2.61 20.99
N ARG A 558 4.51 2.69 22.25
CA ARG A 558 3.87 3.50 23.31
C ARG A 558 4.37 4.95 23.27
N PRO A 559 3.47 5.95 23.39
CA PRO A 559 3.88 7.35 23.41
C PRO A 559 4.72 7.66 24.65
N GLY A 560 5.79 8.44 24.47
CA GLY A 560 6.68 8.88 25.56
C GLY A 560 7.69 7.81 26.03
N VAL A 561 7.77 6.66 25.36
CA VAL A 561 8.84 5.67 25.56
C VAL A 561 9.88 5.84 24.44
N ASP A 562 11.07 6.34 24.80
CA ASP A 562 12.19 6.52 23.86
C ASP A 562 13.00 5.23 23.65
N GLU A 563 12.86 4.26 24.55
CA GLU A 563 13.47 2.94 24.45
C GLU A 563 12.79 2.08 23.36
N GLU A 564 13.56 1.17 22.76
CA GLU A 564 13.03 0.20 21.81
C GLU A 564 12.18 -0.85 22.54
N GLU A 565 11.01 -1.12 21.97
CA GLU A 565 10.03 -2.05 22.50
C GLU A 565 9.86 -3.24 21.58
N VAL A 566 9.41 -4.36 22.13
CA VAL A 566 9.00 -5.55 21.40
C VAL A 566 7.52 -5.78 21.60
N CYS A 567 6.82 -6.21 20.55
CA CYS A 567 5.42 -6.60 20.64
C CYS A 567 5.18 -7.88 19.84
N ASP A 568 4.28 -8.73 20.35
CA ASP A 568 3.74 -9.85 19.56
C ASP A 568 3.10 -9.31 18.29
N ARG A 569 3.41 -9.93 17.16
CA ARG A 569 2.96 -9.49 15.84
C ARG A 569 1.43 -9.49 15.71
N ARG A 570 0.74 -10.47 16.29
CA ARG A 570 -0.73 -10.58 16.22
C ARG A 570 -1.40 -9.51 17.10
N LEU A 571 -0.86 -9.26 18.28
CA LEU A 571 -1.33 -8.16 19.13
C LEU A 571 -1.09 -6.80 18.46
N LEU A 572 0.08 -6.60 17.87
CA LEU A 572 0.38 -5.34 17.18
C LEU A 572 -0.56 -5.10 15.99
N ALA A 573 -0.86 -6.13 15.20
CA ALA A 573 -1.86 -6.06 14.13
C ALA A 573 -3.25 -5.67 14.65
N ARG A 574 -3.67 -6.21 15.80
CA ARG A 574 -4.94 -5.85 16.46
C ARG A 574 -4.94 -4.38 16.92
N ILE A 575 -3.85 -3.92 17.54
CA ILE A 575 -3.69 -2.53 17.99
C ILE A 575 -3.78 -1.58 16.78
N HIS A 576 -3.08 -1.91 15.69
CA HIS A 576 -3.08 -1.12 14.48
C HIS A 576 -4.49 -1.03 13.86
N ARG A 577 -5.18 -2.16 13.71
CA ARG A 577 -6.56 -2.19 13.21
C ARG A 577 -7.50 -1.32 14.06
N MET A 578 -7.42 -1.46 15.39
CA MET A 578 -8.23 -0.66 16.29
C MET A 578 -7.90 0.84 16.23
N THR A 579 -6.63 1.19 16.07
CA THR A 579 -6.17 2.56 15.84
C THR A 579 -6.80 3.14 14.56
N LEU A 580 -6.70 2.41 13.44
CA LEU A 580 -7.30 2.81 12.17
C LEU A 580 -8.82 2.94 12.26
N ASP A 581 -9.51 2.01 12.91
CA ASP A 581 -10.96 2.05 13.06
C ASP A 581 -11.43 3.24 13.91
N ARG A 582 -10.66 3.62 14.93
CA ARG A 582 -10.90 4.85 15.71
C ARG A 582 -10.70 6.10 14.85
N LEU A 583 -9.57 6.22 14.15
CA LEU A 583 -9.31 7.33 13.22
C LEU A 583 -10.39 7.44 12.13
N ARG A 584 -10.89 6.30 11.61
CA ARG A 584 -12.02 6.26 10.67
C ARG A 584 -13.31 6.76 11.29
N SER A 585 -13.56 6.40 12.55
CA SER A 585 -14.75 6.84 13.28
C SER A 585 -14.75 8.36 13.49
N GLU A 586 -13.58 8.97 13.68
CA GLU A 586 -13.41 10.42 13.81
C GLU A 586 -13.67 11.17 12.50
N ILE A 587 -13.28 10.59 11.36
CA ILE A 587 -13.38 11.22 10.02
C ILE A 587 -14.55 10.63 9.22
N LYS A 588 -15.52 10.00 9.90
CA LYS A 588 -16.60 9.28 9.21
C LYS A 588 -17.39 10.26 8.32
N PRO A 589 -17.47 9.99 7.00
CA PRO A 589 -18.22 10.86 6.11
C PRO A 589 -19.69 10.88 6.55
N VAL A 590 -20.22 12.08 6.74
CA VAL A 590 -21.63 12.28 7.08
C VAL A 590 -22.48 12.27 5.81
N SER A 591 -23.76 11.98 5.96
CA SER A 591 -24.69 12.02 4.82
C SER A 591 -24.74 13.43 4.20
N PRO A 592 -25.02 13.57 2.89
CA PRO A 592 -25.23 14.88 2.27
C PRO A 592 -26.29 15.72 3.00
N GLN A 593 -27.29 15.06 3.59
CA GLN A 593 -28.33 15.71 4.39
C GLN A 593 -27.76 16.31 5.68
N ASP A 594 -26.88 15.58 6.38
CA ASP A 594 -26.23 16.06 7.61
C ASP A 594 -25.23 17.16 7.32
N PHE A 595 -24.45 17.02 6.24
CA PHE A 595 -23.58 18.09 5.76
C PHE A 595 -24.39 19.35 5.41
N GLY A 596 -25.51 19.22 4.72
CA GLY A 596 -26.40 20.34 4.41
C GLY A 596 -26.95 21.02 5.67
N ARG A 597 -27.40 20.24 6.67
CA ARG A 597 -27.86 20.77 7.98
C ARG A 597 -26.73 21.50 8.70
N PHE A 598 -25.54 20.91 8.73
CA PHE A 598 -24.36 21.54 9.30
C PHE A 598 -24.06 22.87 8.60
N LEU A 599 -23.98 22.87 7.26
CA LEU A 599 -23.64 24.04 6.47
C LEU A 599 -24.64 25.19 6.70
N LEU A 600 -25.95 24.89 6.74
CA LEU A 600 -26.98 25.90 7.03
C LEU A 600 -26.89 26.45 8.45
N LYS A 601 -26.58 25.61 9.45
CA LYS A 601 -26.36 26.05 10.83
C LYS A 601 -25.09 26.89 10.95
N TRP A 602 -23.99 26.40 10.38
CA TRP A 602 -22.67 27.02 10.36
C TRP A 602 -22.68 28.38 9.68
N GLN A 603 -23.42 28.50 8.58
CA GLN A 603 -23.62 29.75 7.87
C GLN A 603 -24.65 30.68 8.52
N HIS A 604 -25.20 30.32 9.68
CA HIS A 604 -26.22 31.08 10.41
C HIS A 604 -27.55 31.29 9.65
N VAL A 605 -27.85 30.47 8.64
CA VAL A 605 -29.06 30.56 7.79
C VAL A 605 -30.22 29.72 8.35
N SER A 606 -29.92 28.72 9.18
CA SER A 606 -30.93 27.87 9.79
C SER A 606 -31.75 28.64 10.85
N PRO A 607 -33.09 28.47 10.91
CA PRO A 607 -33.89 29.10 11.94
C PRO A 607 -33.35 28.84 13.35
N GLY A 608 -33.11 29.91 14.11
CA GLY A 608 -32.56 29.84 15.47
C GLY A 608 -31.03 29.88 15.58
N THR A 609 -30.27 29.79 14.47
CA THR A 609 -28.81 30.00 14.48
C THR A 609 -28.39 31.40 14.01
N GLU A 610 -29.34 32.22 13.57
CA GLU A 610 -29.14 33.62 13.17
C GLU A 610 -28.49 34.44 14.31
N LEU A 611 -27.44 35.19 13.98
CA LEU A 611 -26.80 36.09 14.93
C LEU A 611 -27.63 37.37 15.13
N ARG A 612 -27.29 38.17 16.15
CA ARG A 612 -28.04 39.39 16.50
C ARG A 612 -27.12 40.60 16.69
N GLY A 613 -27.61 41.76 16.28
CA GLY A 613 -26.95 43.05 16.47
C GLY A 613 -25.64 43.21 15.70
N LYS A 614 -24.97 44.34 15.93
CA LYS A 614 -23.74 44.76 15.24
C LYS A 614 -22.57 43.78 15.38
N ARG A 615 -22.36 43.21 16.58
CA ARG A 615 -21.31 42.19 16.81
C ARG A 615 -21.59 40.89 16.03
N GLY A 616 -22.86 40.50 15.92
CA GLY A 616 -23.27 39.35 15.10
C GLY A 616 -23.02 39.60 13.62
N LEU A 617 -23.35 40.79 13.12
CA LEU A 617 -23.07 41.21 11.76
C LEU A 617 -21.57 41.13 11.43
N LEU A 618 -20.71 41.65 12.31
CA LEU A 618 -19.26 41.58 12.12
C LEU A 618 -18.78 40.13 12.02
N LYS A 619 -19.27 39.22 12.87
CA LYS A 619 -18.91 37.79 12.82
C LYS A 619 -19.35 37.10 11.53
N VAL A 620 -20.56 37.40 11.03
CA VAL A 620 -21.04 36.90 9.73
C VAL A 620 -20.12 37.38 8.60
N LEU A 621 -19.76 38.66 8.61
CA LEU A 621 -18.90 39.25 7.59
C LEU A 621 -17.47 38.70 7.66
N GLN A 622 -16.94 38.43 8.86
CA GLN A 622 -15.65 37.76 9.06
C GLN A 622 -15.64 36.30 8.58
N GLN A 623 -16.80 35.64 8.53
CA GLN A 623 -16.94 34.29 7.99
C GLN A 623 -17.09 34.31 6.46
N LEU A 624 -17.68 35.37 5.89
CA LEU A 624 -17.95 35.52 4.46
C LEU A 624 -16.92 36.36 3.70
N GLN A 625 -15.92 36.94 4.37
CA GLN A 625 -14.89 37.73 3.72
C GLN A 625 -14.11 36.90 2.69
N GLY A 626 -13.89 37.49 1.51
CA GLY A 626 -13.39 36.77 0.33
C GLY A 626 -14.49 36.27 -0.61
N PHE A 627 -15.74 36.12 -0.14
CA PHE A 627 -16.87 35.83 -1.01
C PHE A 627 -17.29 37.09 -1.76
N GLU A 628 -17.45 36.98 -3.08
CA GLU A 628 -17.96 38.07 -3.93
C GLU A 628 -19.41 37.78 -4.35
N ALA A 629 -20.30 38.72 -4.03
CA ALA A 629 -21.71 38.65 -4.40
C ALA A 629 -22.20 39.99 -4.96
N PRO A 630 -23.30 40.01 -5.74
CA PRO A 630 -23.87 41.28 -6.21
C PRO A 630 -24.12 42.22 -5.03
N ALA A 631 -23.72 43.49 -5.17
CA ALA A 631 -23.82 44.49 -4.10
C ALA A 631 -25.21 44.51 -3.44
N LEU A 632 -26.27 44.42 -4.25
CA LEU A 632 -27.64 44.44 -3.75
C LEU A 632 -28.03 43.17 -2.97
N SER A 633 -27.42 42.02 -3.29
CA SER A 633 -27.72 40.74 -2.64
C SER A 633 -27.21 40.68 -1.20
N TRP A 634 -26.18 41.45 -0.85
CA TRP A 634 -25.64 41.52 0.50
C TRP A 634 -26.71 41.96 1.51
N GLU A 635 -27.30 43.14 1.29
CA GLU A 635 -28.30 43.71 2.21
C GLU A 635 -29.71 43.14 2.01
N ARG A 636 -30.05 42.59 0.83
CA ARG A 636 -31.39 42.02 0.58
C ARG A 636 -31.55 40.57 1.01
N SER A 637 -30.52 39.74 0.83
CA SER A 637 -30.67 38.28 0.94
C SER A 637 -29.62 37.65 1.84
N ILE A 638 -28.36 38.07 1.77
CA ILE A 638 -27.25 37.40 2.46
C ILE A 638 -27.24 37.74 3.94
N LEU A 639 -27.26 39.04 4.29
CA LEU A 639 -27.19 39.51 5.67
C LEU A 639 -28.50 39.31 6.43
N PRO A 640 -29.69 39.60 5.86
CA PRO A 640 -30.96 39.36 6.56
C PRO A 640 -31.21 37.89 6.88
N ALA A 641 -30.72 36.97 6.05
CA ALA A 641 -30.84 35.53 6.30
C ALA A 641 -29.93 35.03 7.44
N ARG A 642 -28.94 35.82 7.87
CA ARG A 642 -27.93 35.41 8.87
C ARG A 642 -27.96 36.24 10.15
N VAL A 643 -28.52 37.46 10.08
CA VAL A 643 -28.61 38.41 11.18
C VAL A 643 -30.06 38.77 11.40
N ARG A 644 -30.63 38.29 12.50
CA ARG A 644 -32.03 38.53 12.83
C ARG A 644 -32.26 40.01 13.11
N GLY A 645 -33.19 40.61 12.38
CA GLY A 645 -33.51 42.04 12.50
C GLY A 645 -32.40 42.94 11.98
N TYR A 646 -31.65 42.50 10.97
CA TYR A 646 -30.62 43.30 10.29
C TYR A 646 -31.10 44.72 9.97
N ALA A 647 -30.31 45.72 10.38
CA ALA A 647 -30.52 47.13 10.06
C ALA A 647 -29.32 47.64 9.23
N PRO A 648 -29.56 48.30 8.07
CA PRO A 648 -28.48 48.86 7.23
C PRO A 648 -27.50 49.77 7.97
N SER A 649 -28.01 50.54 8.95
CA SER A 649 -27.19 51.45 9.76
C SER A 649 -26.04 50.75 10.50
N TRP A 650 -26.17 49.46 10.83
CA TRP A 650 -25.08 48.72 11.47
C TRP A 650 -23.90 48.49 10.54
N LEU A 651 -24.17 48.29 9.24
CA LEU A 651 -23.14 48.15 8.23
C LEU A 651 -22.45 49.49 7.99
N ASP A 652 -23.24 50.56 7.84
CA ASP A 652 -22.72 51.93 7.69
C ASP A 652 -21.80 52.31 8.85
N GLU A 653 -22.22 52.06 10.09
CA GLU A 653 -21.40 52.34 11.25
C GLU A 653 -20.10 51.53 11.27
N LEU A 654 -20.11 50.24 10.89
CA LEU A 654 -18.90 49.42 10.84
C LEU A 654 -17.93 49.88 9.72
N CYS A 655 -18.47 50.39 8.62
CA CYS A 655 -17.66 51.00 7.57
C CYS A 655 -17.09 52.35 8.01
N LEU A 656 -17.88 53.19 8.70
CA LEU A 656 -17.48 54.50 9.20
C LEU A 656 -16.42 54.39 10.32
N THR A 657 -16.51 53.38 11.19
CA THR A 657 -15.46 53.11 12.19
C THR A 657 -14.18 52.55 11.58
N GLY A 658 -14.21 52.15 10.31
CA GLY A 658 -13.07 51.58 9.59
C GLY A 658 -12.77 50.12 9.97
N GLU A 659 -13.66 49.46 10.69
CA GLU A 659 -13.56 48.02 11.00
C GLU A 659 -13.77 47.17 9.73
N LEU A 660 -14.65 47.62 8.84
CA LEU A 660 -14.97 46.97 7.58
C LEU A 660 -14.62 47.83 6.37
N SER A 661 -14.16 47.15 5.33
CA SER A 661 -13.97 47.69 3.99
C SER A 661 -14.80 46.90 2.99
N TRP A 662 -15.19 47.54 1.89
CA TRP A 662 -15.88 46.89 0.79
C TRP A 662 -15.17 47.21 -0.52
N GLY A 663 -15.26 46.29 -1.47
CA GLY A 663 -14.59 46.47 -2.76
C GLY A 663 -14.66 45.24 -3.63
N ARG A 664 -13.89 45.27 -4.71
CA ARG A 664 -13.76 44.17 -5.66
C ARG A 664 -12.41 43.51 -5.46
N LEU A 665 -12.40 42.24 -5.08
CA LEU A 665 -11.16 41.47 -4.96
C LEU A 665 -10.71 41.04 -6.36
N SER A 666 -11.64 40.47 -7.14
CA SER A 666 -11.36 40.02 -8.50
C SER A 666 -11.39 41.18 -9.49
N VAL A 667 -10.28 41.36 -10.20
CA VAL A 667 -10.20 42.30 -11.33
C VAL A 667 -10.61 41.53 -12.59
N LYS A 668 -11.67 41.95 -13.28
CA LYS A 668 -11.97 41.40 -14.61
C LYS A 668 -10.79 41.73 -15.53
N HIS A 669 -10.22 40.72 -16.21
CA HIS A 669 -9.28 40.97 -17.30
C HIS A 669 -9.93 41.94 -18.29
N ARG A 670 -9.31 43.12 -18.42
CA ARG A 670 -9.80 44.18 -19.28
C ARG A 670 -9.29 43.89 -20.69
N ASP A 671 -10.20 43.71 -21.63
CA ASP A 671 -9.86 43.69 -23.05
C ASP A 671 -9.35 45.09 -23.43
N PRO A 672 -8.09 45.26 -23.90
CA PRO A 672 -7.51 46.57 -24.12
C PRO A 672 -8.27 47.41 -25.15
N GLU A 673 -9.00 46.77 -26.07
CA GLU A 673 -9.82 47.40 -27.10
C GLU A 673 -11.31 47.55 -26.72
N GLY A 674 -11.70 47.10 -25.52
CA GLY A 674 -13.08 47.17 -25.03
C GLY A 674 -13.49 48.55 -24.51
N PRO A 675 -14.81 48.89 -24.53
CA PRO A 675 -15.31 50.17 -24.01
C PRO A 675 -14.97 50.35 -22.53
N ALA A 676 -14.79 51.61 -22.10
CA ALA A 676 -14.53 51.95 -20.71
C ALA A 676 -15.61 51.36 -19.78
N ALA A 677 -15.19 50.79 -18.65
CA ALA A 677 -16.11 50.18 -17.69
C ALA A 677 -17.14 51.21 -17.22
N GLY A 678 -18.43 50.91 -17.40
CA GLY A 678 -19.52 51.74 -16.91
C GLY A 678 -19.55 51.81 -15.38
N PRO A 679 -20.35 52.74 -14.80
CA PRO A 679 -20.50 52.84 -13.35
C PRO A 679 -20.99 51.51 -12.75
N PRO A 680 -20.62 51.21 -11.49
CA PRO A 680 -21.03 49.96 -10.84
C PRO A 680 -22.55 49.82 -10.83
N ALA A 681 -23.04 48.76 -11.47
CA ALA A 681 -24.45 48.38 -11.46
C ALA A 681 -24.81 47.59 -10.19
N SER A 682 -26.10 47.40 -9.93
CA SER A 682 -26.61 46.56 -8.82
C SER A 682 -26.14 45.10 -8.86
N THR A 683 -25.72 44.64 -10.04
CA THR A 683 -25.15 43.31 -10.30
C THR A 683 -23.63 43.26 -10.12
N THR A 684 -22.99 44.37 -9.74
CA THR A 684 -21.55 44.42 -9.51
C THR A 684 -21.21 43.54 -8.32
N LEU A 685 -20.34 42.55 -8.56
CA LEU A 685 -19.83 41.68 -7.51
C LEU A 685 -18.89 42.48 -6.61
N ILE A 686 -19.20 42.49 -5.31
CA ILE A 686 -18.37 43.07 -4.26
C ILE A 686 -18.19 42.06 -3.13
N THR A 687 -17.13 42.23 -2.37
CA THR A 687 -16.94 41.60 -1.07
C THR A 687 -17.07 42.63 0.05
N LEU A 688 -17.35 42.14 1.25
CA LEU A 688 -17.23 42.86 2.51
C LEU A 688 -16.19 42.13 3.36
N ALA A 689 -15.18 42.84 3.83
CA ALA A 689 -14.08 42.24 4.58
C ALA A 689 -13.60 43.13 5.71
N ALA A 690 -12.99 42.52 6.74
CA ALA A 690 -12.27 43.27 7.76
C ALA A 690 -11.13 44.04 7.09
N ARG A 691 -10.97 45.32 7.48
CA ARG A 691 -9.94 46.16 6.86
C ARG A 691 -8.52 45.61 7.08
N ALA A 692 -8.29 44.95 8.22
CA ALA A 692 -7.03 44.30 8.55
C ALA A 692 -6.68 43.14 7.58
N ASP A 693 -7.70 42.43 7.10
CA ASP A 693 -7.52 41.22 6.27
C ASP A 693 -7.46 41.56 4.77
N LEU A 694 -7.75 42.82 4.39
CA LEU A 694 -7.86 43.22 2.99
C LEU A 694 -6.55 43.05 2.21
N ALA A 695 -5.41 43.37 2.81
CA ALA A 695 -4.11 43.21 2.17
C ALA A 695 -3.81 41.73 1.86
N TRP A 696 -4.10 40.85 2.82
CA TRP A 696 -3.97 39.41 2.70
C TRP A 696 -4.91 38.85 1.61
N LEU A 697 -6.21 39.20 1.64
CA LEU A 697 -7.18 38.78 0.64
C LEU A 697 -6.81 39.21 -0.79
N MET A 698 -6.29 40.43 -0.94
CA MET A 698 -5.88 40.97 -2.23
C MET A 698 -4.65 40.27 -2.79
N ALA A 699 -3.69 39.92 -1.94
CA ALA A 699 -2.51 39.15 -2.36
C ALA A 699 -2.90 37.74 -2.86
N GLY A 700 -3.81 37.05 -2.16
CA GLY A 700 -4.25 35.72 -2.59
C GLY A 700 -5.02 35.72 -3.91
N ILE A 701 -5.86 36.73 -4.15
CA ILE A 701 -6.75 36.75 -5.32
C ILE A 701 -6.12 37.44 -6.54
N ARG A 702 -5.25 38.44 -6.36
CA ARG A 702 -4.71 39.23 -7.48
C ARG A 702 -3.30 38.90 -7.88
N THR A 703 -2.48 38.40 -6.96
CA THR A 703 -1.07 38.11 -7.24
C THR A 703 -0.79 36.62 -7.40
N ASP A 704 -1.83 35.78 -7.34
CA ASP A 704 -1.74 34.30 -7.41
C ASP A 704 -0.70 33.74 -6.41
N GLN A 705 -0.42 34.49 -5.35
CA GLN A 705 0.49 34.09 -4.29
C GLN A 705 -0.22 33.08 -3.40
N THR A 706 0.44 31.95 -3.15
CA THR A 706 0.01 30.95 -2.18
C THR A 706 0.02 31.60 -0.79
N LEU A 707 -1.16 31.99 -0.30
CA LEU A 707 -1.31 32.46 1.06
C LEU A 707 -1.19 31.27 2.01
N SER A 708 -0.42 31.41 3.09
CA SER A 708 -0.45 30.44 4.17
C SER A 708 -1.88 30.37 4.73
N ALA A 709 -2.46 29.17 4.71
CA ALA A 709 -3.80 28.95 5.24
C ALA A 709 -3.82 29.39 6.72
N PRO A 710 -4.87 30.09 7.18
CA PRO A 710 -5.05 30.30 8.61
C PRO A 710 -5.09 28.91 9.27
N ARG A 711 -4.12 28.63 10.15
CA ARG A 711 -4.01 27.37 10.89
C ARG A 711 -5.36 27.14 11.59
N GLY A 712 -6.11 26.18 11.09
CA GLY A 712 -7.54 26.02 11.33
C GLY A 712 -7.88 25.69 12.78
N GLU A 713 -7.91 26.71 13.64
CA GLU A 713 -8.48 26.61 14.98
C GLU A 713 -10.01 26.62 14.92
N ALA A 714 -10.60 27.14 13.85
CA ALA A 714 -12.06 27.28 13.70
C ALA A 714 -12.74 25.93 13.47
N ALA A 715 -12.19 25.05 12.63
CA ALA A 715 -12.78 23.73 12.36
C ALA A 715 -12.71 22.79 13.59
N ARG A 716 -11.64 22.90 14.39
CA ARG A 716 -11.39 22.10 15.60
C ARG A 716 -12.24 22.51 16.81
N LYS A 717 -12.87 23.68 16.79
CA LYS A 717 -13.65 24.24 17.92
C LYS A 717 -15.15 23.88 17.88
N ILE A 718 -15.61 23.18 16.85
CA ILE A 718 -17.05 22.98 16.58
C ILE A 718 -17.45 21.51 16.50
N LEU A 719 -16.50 20.65 16.12
CA LEU A 719 -16.51 19.23 16.49
C LEU A 719 -16.03 19.12 17.94
#